data_AF-A0A7R9I4M6-F1
#
_entry.id   AF-A0A7R9I4M6-F1
#
_cell.length_a   1.000
_cell.length_b   1.000
_cell.length_c   1.000
_cell.angle_alpha   90.00
_cell.angle_beta   90.00
_cell.angle_gamma   90.00
#
_symmetry.space_group_name_H-M   'P 1'
#
loop_
_entity.id
_entity.type
_entity.pdbx_description
1 polymer ?
#
loop_
_entity_poly.entity_id
_entity_poly.type
_entity_poly.pdbx_seq_one_letter_code
_entity_poly.pdbx_strand_id
1 'polypeptide(L)'
;MINRQRRPDLPPDPAQFYYSDEEEKNMKHFAALLTGRTSLVLKREDTLLSPTTSHNSYNLVATARFTFHRKNLYYSFYATEWAGRPRALQFVDLEGNILEEQALTTSEGVVASVYQNVTSKICGVWRRVPREYRRLLREEKMFVWLIWSGNERLEQSLSGQVARYRTLSTELFSSILQPAGTDYVSMHGSGGTAIVSAMSATPSIHIALVFNGVFAPDEVSNVSIVVRLELPEKQRVVLEEVVKVEKPAQELNVVEVQSAVSLSDLRQLTRGRLVLSVFSKRSPQELKLEGKVITRATCEIFQTSVSGLSWLYVNREGGLVYNVEVSELPADATPIIALVSGRGRKRVELEDLTPSFQSGWANGTINSLTPRELEQLYAGELAVNVATETDRSVVRGRLQQRLLADARDSPKPVLLKRQDVSTPATLVGMAWLAVDSECTLHYEVELSGLHPEDKDLKLNLESLPFLAPGAPVSRRLLEDTGTTTYPQTLRPRPTGTIPPEQPTCYHDGRFYEEGTQWSLRGDPCTMCSCHYSRVKCDAVMCPLLSCGPEEVVKAGAGEYSSSPQDYNSSTTRGCYMAGHFYGAGSSWHPYLPPNGFDTCTICTCNANTLEVQYQRTQCPPLDCNEQTAFRPDKKACCKQCPAVTPPDTELLRDQPANTSLAHKSPEDILAEGGCKYPVGGPYENGKEWHPRVFLHGEIKCVKCRCK
;
A
#
# COMPACT_ATOMS: atom_id res chain seq x y z
N MET A 1 -59.39 36.12 44.02
CA MET A 1 -58.18 36.96 43.91
C MET A 1 -56.98 36.16 44.40
N ILE A 2 -55.81 36.43 43.83
CA ILE A 2 -54.44 35.96 44.19
C ILE A 2 -53.92 34.71 43.44
N ASN A 3 -53.38 34.99 42.25
CA ASN A 3 -52.02 34.69 41.77
C ASN A 3 -51.22 33.54 42.43
N ARG A 4 -50.85 32.53 41.62
CA ARG A 4 -49.59 31.78 41.78
C ARG A 4 -48.85 31.74 40.44
N GLN A 5 -47.78 32.53 40.36
CA GLN A 5 -46.80 32.51 39.28
C GLN A 5 -46.18 31.11 39.15
N ARG A 6 -46.20 30.55 37.94
CA ARG A 6 -45.35 29.41 37.56
C ARG A 6 -43.93 29.93 37.41
N ARG A 7 -42.96 29.28 38.09
CA ARG A 7 -41.54 29.42 37.77
C ARG A 7 -41.31 28.90 36.33
N PRO A 8 -40.45 29.53 35.53
CA PRO A 8 -39.96 28.91 34.30
C PRO A 8 -39.11 27.70 34.68
N ASP A 9 -39.42 26.54 34.10
CA ASP A 9 -38.61 25.33 34.21
C ASP A 9 -37.19 25.63 33.71
N LEU A 10 -36.19 25.31 34.53
CA LEU A 10 -34.80 25.27 34.08
C LEU A 10 -34.69 24.26 32.94
N PRO A 11 -33.90 24.56 31.88
CA PRO A 11 -33.58 23.54 30.89
C PRO A 11 -32.84 22.38 31.58
N PRO A 12 -33.11 21.12 31.19
CA PRO A 12 -32.40 19.98 31.76
C PRO A 12 -30.91 20.13 31.48
N ASP A 13 -30.08 19.90 32.49
CA ASP A 13 -28.62 19.83 32.35
C ASP A 13 -28.26 18.90 31.19
N PRO A 14 -27.26 19.26 30.36
CA PRO A 14 -26.85 18.43 29.23
C PRO A 14 -26.37 17.08 29.76
N ALA A 15 -26.88 16.01 29.17
CA ALA A 15 -26.44 14.65 29.44
C ALA A 15 -24.92 14.57 29.24
N GLN A 16 -24.17 14.60 30.34
CA GLN A 16 -22.78 14.17 30.36
C GLN A 16 -22.79 12.69 29.97
N PHE A 17 -22.29 12.39 28.78
CA PHE A 17 -21.97 11.02 28.38
C PHE A 17 -20.82 10.54 29.28
N TYR A 18 -21.13 10.00 30.46
CA TYR A 18 -20.19 9.29 31.30
C TYR A 18 -19.85 7.96 30.61
N TYR A 19 -18.74 7.94 29.88
CA TYR A 19 -18.12 6.70 29.42
C TYR A 19 -17.33 6.07 30.57
N SER A 20 -17.33 4.75 30.64
CA SER A 20 -16.66 4.00 31.71
C SER A 20 -15.14 3.89 31.46
N ASP A 21 -14.33 3.81 32.52
CA ASP A 21 -12.88 3.52 32.45
C ASP A 21 -12.54 2.23 31.64
N GLU A 22 -13.52 1.34 31.42
CA GLU A 22 -13.35 0.14 30.60
C GLU A 22 -13.38 0.43 29.08
N GLU A 23 -14.09 1.46 28.64
CA GLU A 23 -14.10 1.89 27.23
C GLU A 23 -12.79 2.61 26.85
N GLU A 24 -12.18 3.33 27.79
CA GLU A 24 -10.90 4.02 27.59
C GLU A 24 -9.72 3.03 27.37
N LYS A 25 -9.79 1.85 28.00
CA LYS A 25 -8.85 0.72 27.80
C LYS A 25 -9.11 -0.08 26.52
N ASN A 26 -10.32 -0.02 26.00
CA ASN A 26 -10.74 -0.69 24.76
C ASN A 26 -10.67 0.20 23.52
N MET A 27 -10.21 1.45 23.65
CA MET A 27 -10.05 2.35 22.52
C MET A 27 -9.08 1.78 21.48
N LYS A 28 -9.63 1.56 20.27
CA LYS A 28 -8.91 1.09 19.09
C LYS A 28 -8.42 2.24 18.22
N HIS A 29 -8.82 3.48 18.52
CA HIS A 29 -8.57 4.64 17.68
C HIS A 29 -7.55 5.56 18.33
N PHE A 30 -6.59 6.02 17.52
CA PHE A 30 -5.56 6.97 17.91
C PHE A 30 -5.44 8.04 16.83
N ALA A 31 -4.83 9.16 17.15
CA ALA A 31 -4.49 10.19 16.20
C ALA A 31 -3.16 10.85 16.55
N ALA A 32 -2.59 11.57 15.58
CA ALA A 32 -1.43 12.41 15.80
C ALA A 32 -1.61 13.73 15.05
N LEU A 33 -1.15 14.81 15.67
CA LEU A 33 -0.92 16.10 15.02
C LEU A 33 0.57 16.17 14.69
N LEU A 34 0.91 16.43 13.42
CA LEU A 34 2.28 16.53 12.92
C LEU A 34 2.52 17.98 12.48
N THR A 35 3.34 18.69 13.25
CA THR A 35 3.69 20.09 13.08
C THR A 35 5.18 20.28 13.39
N GLY A 36 5.72 21.47 13.14
CA GLY A 36 7.10 21.78 13.54
C GLY A 36 7.31 21.71 15.06
N ARG A 37 6.28 21.98 15.87
CA ARG A 37 6.35 22.01 17.34
C ARG A 37 6.10 20.67 18.02
N THR A 38 5.38 19.77 17.37
CA THR A 38 5.20 18.39 17.85
C THR A 38 6.33 17.46 17.43
N SER A 39 7.29 17.99 16.67
CA SER A 39 8.36 17.18 16.12
C SER A 39 9.37 16.80 17.20
N LEU A 40 9.61 15.50 17.36
CA LEU A 40 10.52 14.95 18.36
C LEU A 40 11.96 15.40 18.05
N VAL A 41 12.58 16.13 18.98
CA VAL A 41 13.97 16.58 18.87
C VAL A 41 14.90 15.47 19.36
N LEU A 42 15.57 14.77 18.44
CA LEU A 42 16.57 13.76 18.79
C LEU A 42 17.89 14.42 19.16
N LYS A 43 18.34 14.25 20.41
CA LYS A 43 19.71 14.57 20.82
C LYS A 43 20.64 13.49 20.27
N ARG A 44 21.23 13.69 19.10
CA ARG A 44 22.34 12.85 18.63
C ARG A 44 23.64 13.43 19.18
N GLU A 45 24.39 12.62 19.93
CA GLU A 45 25.54 13.06 20.74
C GLU A 45 26.85 13.26 19.94
N ASP A 46 26.86 13.07 18.61
CA ASP A 46 28.13 12.92 17.85
C ASP A 46 28.38 13.90 16.69
N THR A 47 27.68 15.03 16.59
CA THR A 47 28.08 16.07 15.61
C THR A 47 27.97 17.47 16.17
N LEU A 48 29.12 18.16 16.26
CA LEU A 48 29.28 19.58 16.56
C LEU A 48 28.71 20.52 15.46
N LEU A 49 27.67 20.08 14.76
CA LEU A 49 26.91 20.85 13.76
C LEU A 49 25.44 20.52 13.97
N SER A 50 24.71 21.46 14.58
CA SER A 50 23.26 21.57 14.81
C SER A 50 22.47 20.30 15.17
N PRO A 51 21.56 20.36 16.17
CA PRO A 51 20.53 19.32 16.30
C PRO A 51 19.83 19.20 14.96
N THR A 52 19.63 17.98 14.46
CA THR A 52 18.80 17.72 13.27
C THR A 52 17.36 18.04 13.62
N THR A 53 17.04 19.33 13.71
CA THR A 53 15.67 19.83 13.75
C THR A 53 15.06 19.47 12.41
N SER A 54 13.91 18.80 12.43
CA SER A 54 13.12 18.61 11.23
C SER A 54 12.86 20.00 10.64
N HIS A 55 13.46 20.30 9.48
CA HIS A 55 13.43 21.64 8.92
C HIS A 55 12.04 21.87 8.29
N ASN A 56 11.07 22.33 9.08
CA ASN A 56 9.75 22.69 8.58
C ASN A 56 9.73 24.12 8.03
N SER A 57 10.57 24.41 7.04
CA SER A 57 10.71 25.74 6.40
C SER A 57 9.42 26.29 5.79
N TYR A 58 8.41 25.43 5.70
CA TYR A 58 7.18 25.61 4.96
C TYR A 58 5.93 25.58 5.87
N ASN A 59 6.07 25.49 7.19
CA ASN A 59 4.93 25.38 8.12
C ASN A 59 3.92 24.30 7.69
N LEU A 60 4.41 23.16 7.22
CA LEU A 60 3.58 22.02 6.89
C LEU A 60 2.88 21.51 8.15
N VAL A 61 1.63 21.10 7.96
CA VAL A 61 0.81 20.47 8.98
C VAL A 61 0.24 19.19 8.39
N ALA A 62 0.31 18.11 9.16
CA ALA A 62 -0.35 16.87 8.83
C ALA A 62 -1.11 16.33 10.05
N THR A 63 -2.14 15.54 9.76
CA THR A 63 -2.93 14.85 10.78
C THR A 63 -2.97 13.37 10.43
N ALA A 64 -2.93 12.54 11.45
CA ALA A 64 -2.95 11.10 11.30
C ALA A 64 -4.12 10.50 12.08
N ARG A 65 -4.70 9.42 11.55
CA ARG A 65 -5.68 8.56 12.22
C ARG A 65 -5.15 7.15 12.20
N PHE A 66 -5.24 6.47 13.33
CA PHE A 66 -4.85 5.08 13.46
C PHE A 66 -6.00 4.27 14.01
N THR A 67 -6.25 3.10 13.42
CA THR A 67 -7.25 2.16 13.90
C THR A 67 -6.64 0.78 14.07
N PHE A 68 -6.70 0.27 15.29
CA PHE A 68 -6.17 -1.03 15.65
C PHE A 68 -7.22 -2.13 15.49
N HIS A 69 -6.97 -3.09 14.59
CA HIS A 69 -7.89 -4.20 14.32
C HIS A 69 -7.12 -5.52 14.11
N ARG A 70 -7.49 -6.58 14.86
CA ARG A 70 -6.91 -7.94 14.74
C ARG A 70 -5.36 -7.99 14.69
N LYS A 71 -4.68 -7.23 15.55
CA LYS A 71 -3.20 -7.09 15.63
C LYS A 71 -2.56 -6.23 14.53
N ASN A 72 -3.34 -5.63 13.65
CA ASN A 72 -2.87 -4.72 12.62
C ASN A 72 -3.23 -3.29 13.01
N LEU A 73 -2.32 -2.34 12.76
CA LEU A 73 -2.55 -0.92 12.93
C LEU A 73 -2.71 -0.28 11.56
N TYR A 74 -3.95 0.05 11.21
CA TYR A 74 -4.24 0.79 9.98
C TYR A 74 -3.97 2.26 10.24
N TYR A 75 -3.33 2.94 9.30
CA TYR A 75 -3.03 4.36 9.40
C TYR A 75 -3.61 5.13 8.20
N SER A 76 -3.92 6.39 8.45
CA SER A 76 -4.44 7.31 7.46
C SER A 76 -3.87 8.68 7.76
N PHE A 77 -3.10 9.24 6.82
CA PHE A 77 -2.58 10.59 6.93
C PHE A 77 -3.28 11.51 5.94
N TYR A 78 -3.50 12.73 6.38
CA TYR A 78 -3.88 13.84 5.53
C TYR A 78 -2.89 14.97 5.83
N ALA A 79 -2.35 15.58 4.79
CA ALA A 79 -1.37 16.64 4.91
C ALA A 79 -1.83 17.88 4.14
N THR A 80 -1.20 19.01 4.42
CA THR A 80 -1.33 20.23 3.63
C THR A 80 -1.22 19.93 2.12
N GLU A 81 -2.14 20.47 1.32
CA GLU A 81 -2.32 20.11 -0.10
C GLU A 81 -1.06 20.26 -0.96
N TRP A 82 -0.23 21.24 -0.67
CA TRP A 82 0.97 21.55 -1.43
C TRP A 82 2.23 20.86 -0.88
N ALA A 83 2.12 20.07 0.19
CA ALA A 83 3.25 19.30 0.74
C ALA A 83 3.77 18.23 -0.24
N GLY A 84 2.98 17.87 -1.24
CA GLY A 84 3.29 16.69 -2.08
C GLY A 84 3.25 15.39 -1.27
N ARG A 85 3.59 14.28 -1.91
CA ARG A 85 3.52 12.96 -1.28
C ARG A 85 4.83 12.61 -0.55
N PRO A 86 4.79 12.24 0.74
CA PRO A 86 5.98 11.83 1.47
C PRO A 86 6.53 10.54 0.89
N ARG A 87 7.85 10.36 1.00
CA ARG A 87 8.60 9.18 0.54
C ARG A 87 8.46 8.01 1.50
N ALA A 88 8.51 8.29 2.81
CA ALA A 88 8.53 7.26 3.83
C ALA A 88 7.73 7.68 5.07
N LEU A 89 7.26 6.66 5.79
CA LEU A 89 6.67 6.72 7.11
C LEU A 89 7.56 5.93 8.08
N GLN A 90 7.90 6.51 9.22
CA GLN A 90 8.57 5.79 10.30
C GLN A 90 7.74 5.86 11.58
N PHE A 91 7.66 4.74 12.28
CA PHE A 91 7.19 4.65 13.66
C PHE A 91 8.42 4.63 14.57
N VAL A 92 8.44 5.49 15.58
CA VAL A 92 9.58 5.61 16.51
C VAL A 92 9.11 5.62 17.96
N ASP A 93 9.99 5.24 18.89
CA ASP A 93 9.76 5.40 20.33
C ASP A 93 10.13 6.82 20.81
N LEU A 94 10.07 7.05 22.13
CA LEU A 94 10.41 8.34 22.75
C LEU A 94 11.91 8.67 22.64
N GLU A 95 12.75 7.65 22.57
CA GLU A 95 14.19 7.75 22.44
C GLU A 95 14.65 7.98 21.00
N GLY A 96 13.74 7.82 20.03
CA GLY A 96 14.00 8.00 18.60
C GLY A 96 14.43 6.74 17.86
N ASN A 97 14.33 5.57 18.49
CA ASN A 97 14.62 4.31 17.82
C ASN A 97 13.49 4.00 16.84
N ILE A 98 13.88 3.56 15.63
CA ILE A 98 12.94 3.17 14.59
C ILE A 98 12.35 1.81 14.95
N LEU A 99 11.03 1.78 15.14
CA LEU A 99 10.24 0.57 15.42
C LEU A 99 9.78 -0.11 14.13
N GLU A 100 9.48 0.69 13.10
CA GLU A 100 9.03 0.25 11.77
C GLU A 100 9.24 1.39 10.75
N GLU A 101 9.62 1.04 9.53
CA GLU A 101 9.71 1.97 8.39
C GLU A 101 8.95 1.42 7.18
N GLN A 102 8.18 2.27 6.51
CA GLN A 102 7.41 1.92 5.32
C GLN A 102 7.60 2.95 4.21
N ALA A 103 7.94 2.47 3.01
CA ALA A 103 8.01 3.30 1.81
C ALA A 103 6.59 3.64 1.30
N LEU A 104 6.33 4.92 1.05
CA LEU A 104 5.03 5.45 0.63
C LEU A 104 5.00 5.82 -0.87
N THR A 105 6.16 6.08 -1.48
CA THR A 105 6.31 6.30 -2.92
C THR A 105 7.29 5.31 -3.52
N THR A 106 7.11 5.01 -4.81
CA THR A 106 8.05 4.19 -5.58
C THR A 106 9.22 5.06 -6.07
N SER A 107 10.30 4.44 -6.57
CA SER A 107 11.50 5.12 -7.10
C SER A 107 11.22 6.12 -8.24
N GLU A 108 10.01 6.12 -8.79
CA GLU A 108 9.54 7.05 -9.84
C GLU A 108 8.60 8.15 -9.31
N GLY A 109 8.36 8.23 -7.98
CA GLY A 109 7.49 9.24 -7.37
C GLY A 109 5.98 9.05 -7.63
N VAL A 110 5.57 8.05 -8.41
CA VAL A 110 4.17 7.79 -8.76
C VAL A 110 3.55 6.75 -7.83
N VAL A 111 2.31 7.01 -7.40
CA VAL A 111 1.49 6.04 -6.67
C VAL A 111 0.32 5.57 -7.53
N ALA A 112 0.20 4.24 -7.64
CA ALA A 112 -0.77 3.57 -8.51
C ALA A 112 -2.21 3.50 -7.93
N SER A 113 -2.46 4.09 -6.75
CA SER A 113 -3.76 4.03 -6.07
C SER A 113 -4.75 5.08 -6.59
N VAL A 114 -5.88 4.61 -7.10
CA VAL A 114 -7.00 5.47 -7.52
C VAL A 114 -7.59 6.21 -6.32
N TYR A 115 -7.83 5.50 -5.20
CA TYR A 115 -8.42 6.07 -4.00
C TYR A 115 -7.55 7.21 -3.43
N GLN A 116 -6.26 6.95 -3.23
CA GLN A 116 -5.37 7.91 -2.59
C GLN A 116 -5.15 9.15 -3.47
N ASN A 117 -5.19 8.99 -4.79
CA ASN A 117 -5.09 10.12 -5.73
C ASN A 117 -6.35 10.99 -5.70
N VAL A 118 -7.55 10.39 -5.61
CA VAL A 118 -8.83 11.12 -5.56
C VAL A 118 -9.08 11.77 -4.19
N THR A 119 -8.63 11.14 -3.10
CA THR A 119 -8.88 11.62 -1.73
C THR A 119 -7.74 12.48 -1.17
N SER A 120 -6.56 12.46 -1.81
CA SER A 120 -5.31 13.05 -1.30
C SER A 120 -4.89 12.50 0.08
N LYS A 121 -5.45 11.35 0.50
CA LYS A 121 -5.08 10.66 1.74
C LYS A 121 -3.93 9.69 1.48
N ILE A 122 -3.11 9.47 2.51
CA ILE A 122 -2.06 8.46 2.52
C ILE A 122 -2.53 7.33 3.43
N CYS A 123 -2.68 6.13 2.87
CA CYS A 123 -3.30 5.00 3.54
C CYS A 123 -2.34 3.80 3.60
N GLY A 124 -2.40 3.02 4.66
CA GLY A 124 -1.65 1.77 4.76
C GLY A 124 -1.82 1.06 6.09
N VAL A 125 -0.97 0.07 6.35
CA VAL A 125 -1.10 -0.81 7.51
C VAL A 125 0.26 -1.28 8.04
N TRP A 126 0.41 -1.27 9.36
CA TRP A 126 1.44 -2.01 10.06
C TRP A 126 0.88 -3.34 10.56
N ARG A 127 1.31 -4.44 9.94
CA ARG A 127 0.79 -5.78 10.21
C ARG A 127 1.45 -6.42 11.43
N ARG A 128 0.68 -7.23 12.15
CA ARG A 128 1.18 -8.09 13.23
C ARG A 128 2.02 -7.31 14.26
N VAL A 129 1.52 -6.14 14.67
CA VAL A 129 2.23 -5.24 15.58
C VAL A 129 2.66 -6.02 16.84
N PRO A 130 3.98 -6.08 17.13
CA PRO A 130 4.54 -6.78 18.28
C PRO A 130 3.88 -6.40 19.60
N ARG A 131 3.88 -7.33 20.58
CA ARG A 131 3.21 -7.10 21.87
C ARG A 131 3.75 -5.88 22.62
N GLU A 132 5.05 -5.66 22.54
CA GLU A 132 5.76 -4.54 23.17
C GLU A 132 5.39 -3.19 22.52
N TYR A 133 5.32 -3.10 21.19
CA TYR A 133 4.92 -1.86 20.51
C TYR A 133 3.43 -1.55 20.70
N ARG A 134 2.58 -2.56 20.85
CA ARG A 134 1.19 -2.38 21.30
C ARG A 134 1.08 -1.83 22.73
N ARG A 135 2.10 -2.03 23.57
CA ARG A 135 2.17 -1.38 24.88
C ARG A 135 2.53 0.08 24.71
N LEU A 136 3.53 0.41 23.89
CA LEU A 136 3.91 1.80 23.59
C LEU A 136 2.74 2.62 23.05
N LEU A 137 1.94 2.07 22.13
CA LEU A 137 0.72 2.72 21.63
C LEU A 137 -0.30 3.03 22.73
N ARG A 138 -0.56 2.07 23.62
CA ARG A 138 -1.53 2.24 24.72
C ARG A 138 -1.04 3.22 25.79
N GLU A 139 0.27 3.31 25.97
CA GLU A 139 0.92 4.27 26.86
C GLU A 139 1.20 5.62 26.18
N GLU A 140 0.81 5.79 24.91
CA GLU A 140 1.01 7.01 24.12
C GLU A 140 2.51 7.39 23.99
N LYS A 141 3.39 6.40 23.98
CA LYS A 141 4.85 6.54 23.88
C LYS A 141 5.40 6.25 22.48
N MET A 142 4.57 6.39 21.47
CA MET A 142 4.93 6.15 20.07
C MET A 142 4.77 7.44 19.28
N PHE A 143 5.74 7.72 18.41
CA PHE A 143 5.72 8.85 17.49
C PHE A 143 5.71 8.34 16.06
N VAL A 144 5.18 9.16 15.16
CA VAL A 144 5.20 8.91 13.72
C VAL A 144 5.91 10.04 13.01
N TRP A 145 6.70 9.67 12.00
CA TRP A 145 7.47 10.59 11.16
C TRP A 145 7.05 10.44 9.72
N LEU A 146 6.65 11.54 9.09
CA LEU A 146 6.50 11.62 7.63
C LEU A 146 7.73 12.30 7.05
N ILE A 147 8.33 11.67 6.04
CA ILE A 147 9.60 12.12 5.45
C ILE A 147 9.40 12.43 3.97
N TRP A 148 9.71 13.67 3.59
CA TRP A 148 9.80 14.14 2.21
C TRP A 148 11.27 14.29 1.81
N SER A 149 11.62 13.80 0.63
CA SER A 149 12.98 13.97 0.09
C SER A 149 13.19 15.43 -0.35
N GLY A 150 14.18 16.11 0.24
CA GLY A 150 14.71 17.38 -0.27
C GLY A 150 16.06 17.18 -0.97
N ASN A 151 16.56 18.23 -1.65
CA ASN A 151 17.91 18.23 -2.24
C ASN A 151 18.98 17.92 -1.18
N GLU A 152 20.14 17.42 -1.61
CA GLU A 152 21.22 16.68 -0.90
C GLU A 152 21.72 17.15 0.50
N ARG A 153 21.08 18.11 1.17
CA ARG A 153 21.42 18.55 2.55
C ARG A 153 20.24 18.81 3.50
N LEU A 154 18.97 18.76 3.07
CA LEU A 154 17.81 19.03 3.94
C LEU A 154 16.65 18.06 3.66
N GLU A 155 16.58 16.97 4.42
CA GLU A 155 15.36 16.14 4.46
C GLU A 155 14.26 16.88 5.24
N GLN A 156 13.11 17.09 4.60
CA GLN A 156 11.96 17.69 5.27
C GLN A 156 11.16 16.58 5.94
N SER A 157 10.98 16.68 7.25
CA SER A 157 10.19 15.73 8.01
C SER A 157 9.21 16.44 8.93
N LEU A 158 8.14 15.73 9.30
CA LEU A 158 7.22 16.13 10.36
C LEU A 158 7.03 14.95 11.28
N SER A 159 7.01 15.20 12.58
CA SER A 159 6.63 14.18 13.54
C SER A 159 5.59 14.63 14.56
N GLY A 160 4.95 13.63 15.16
CA GLY A 160 3.87 13.82 16.11
C GLY A 160 3.64 12.57 16.95
N GLN A 161 3.24 12.79 18.20
CA GLN A 161 2.90 11.74 19.15
C GLN A 161 1.57 11.08 18.78
N VAL A 162 1.52 9.75 18.84
CA VAL A 162 0.30 8.96 18.66
C VAL A 162 -0.45 8.90 19.99
N ALA A 163 -1.55 9.63 20.07
CA ALA A 163 -2.36 9.82 21.28
C ALA A 163 -3.82 9.40 21.07
N ARG A 164 -4.57 9.24 22.17
CA ARG A 164 -6.00 8.91 22.14
C ARG A 164 -6.83 10.18 22.33
N TYR A 165 -7.93 10.27 21.58
CA TYR A 165 -8.93 11.32 21.75
C TYR A 165 -10.32 10.70 21.74
N ARG A 166 -11.18 11.16 22.64
CA ARG A 166 -12.51 10.56 22.91
C ARG A 166 -13.44 10.60 21.70
N THR A 167 -13.33 11.63 20.88
CA THR A 167 -14.20 11.89 19.71
C THR A 167 -13.84 11.11 18.45
N LEU A 168 -12.76 10.33 18.46
CA LEU A 168 -12.29 9.62 17.26
C LEU A 168 -13.26 8.54 16.76
N SER A 169 -14.02 7.91 17.67
CA SER A 169 -14.99 6.88 17.31
C SER A 169 -16.19 7.44 16.55
N THR A 170 -16.52 8.72 16.77
CA THR A 170 -17.67 9.43 16.21
C THR A 170 -17.27 10.49 15.17
N GLU A 171 -16.03 10.49 14.71
CA GLU A 171 -15.53 11.44 13.71
C GLU A 171 -16.30 11.27 12.39
N LEU A 172 -16.95 12.34 11.92
CA LEU A 172 -17.60 12.40 10.61
C LEU A 172 -16.84 13.33 9.65
N PHE A 173 -16.18 14.35 10.22
CA PHE A 173 -15.44 15.36 9.49
C PHE A 173 -14.14 15.67 10.23
N SER A 174 -13.19 16.22 9.49
CA SER A 174 -11.89 16.61 10.03
C SER A 174 -11.53 18.00 9.52
N SER A 175 -10.58 18.67 10.17
CA SER A 175 -9.93 19.87 9.62
C SER A 175 -8.44 19.83 9.94
N ILE A 176 -7.61 20.29 9.01
CA ILE A 176 -6.21 20.65 9.26
C ILE A 176 -6.17 22.16 9.40
N LEU A 177 -5.70 22.64 10.53
CA LEU A 177 -5.59 24.04 10.85
C LEU A 177 -4.15 24.51 10.61
N GLN A 178 -4.00 25.50 9.75
CA GLN A 178 -2.74 26.10 9.35
C GLN A 178 -2.60 27.50 9.92
N PRO A 179 -1.37 28.02 10.10
CA PRO A 179 -1.14 29.39 10.54
C PRO A 179 -1.71 30.39 9.51
N ALA A 180 -2.65 31.20 9.98
CA ALA A 180 -3.31 32.28 9.22
C ALA A 180 -3.11 33.66 9.87
N GLY A 181 -2.38 33.72 10.98
CA GLY A 181 -2.07 34.97 11.67
C GLY A 181 -0.95 35.77 11.02
N THR A 182 -0.87 37.07 11.34
CA THR A 182 0.14 37.99 10.77
C THR A 182 1.54 37.86 11.39
N ASP A 183 1.65 37.28 12.59
CA ASP A 183 2.95 37.07 13.24
C ASP A 183 3.55 35.72 12.85
N TYR A 184 4.21 35.69 11.70
CA TYR A 184 4.82 34.48 11.16
C TYR A 184 5.91 33.88 12.05
N VAL A 185 6.57 34.70 12.89
CA VAL A 185 7.68 34.25 13.74
C VAL A 185 7.14 33.48 14.93
N SER A 186 6.18 34.07 15.66
CA SER A 186 5.57 33.39 16.80
C SER A 186 4.64 32.25 16.39
N MET A 187 4.22 32.20 15.12
CA MET A 187 3.41 31.11 14.55
C MET A 187 4.25 30.05 13.82
N HIS A 188 5.58 30.15 13.82
CA HIS A 188 6.44 29.18 13.14
C HIS A 188 6.27 27.78 13.74
N GLY A 189 6.08 26.78 12.87
CA GLY A 189 5.83 25.40 13.25
C GLY A 189 4.49 25.15 13.95
N SER A 190 3.61 26.15 14.02
CA SER A 190 2.27 26.02 14.60
C SER A 190 1.31 25.31 13.66
N GLY A 191 0.32 24.65 14.24
CA GLY A 191 -0.76 24.02 13.48
C GLY A 191 -1.78 23.34 14.39
N GLY A 192 -2.78 22.73 13.78
CA GLY A 192 -3.79 21.98 14.51
C GLY A 192 -4.55 20.98 13.65
N THR A 193 -5.32 20.15 14.32
CA THR A 193 -6.30 19.26 13.71
C THR A 193 -7.59 19.30 14.52
N ALA A 194 -8.72 19.30 13.82
CA ALA A 194 -10.03 19.19 14.42
C ALA A 194 -10.65 17.83 14.09
N ILE A 195 -11.25 17.21 15.10
CA ILE A 195 -12.08 16.01 15.00
C ILE A 195 -13.51 16.48 15.22
N VAL A 196 -14.36 16.35 14.20
CA VAL A 196 -15.71 16.92 14.21
C VAL A 196 -16.74 15.79 14.12
N SER A 197 -17.57 15.72 15.14
CA SER A 197 -18.77 14.89 15.17
C SER A 197 -19.99 15.77 14.96
N ALA A 198 -21.00 15.24 14.27
CA ALA A 198 -22.27 15.90 14.05
C ALA A 198 -23.40 14.93 14.37
N MET A 199 -24.54 15.48 14.78
CA MET A 199 -25.76 14.72 15.04
C MET A 199 -26.93 15.38 14.34
N SER A 200 -27.57 14.65 13.42
CA SER A 200 -28.67 15.16 12.60
C SER A 200 -30.04 15.11 13.29
N ALA A 201 -30.23 14.18 14.24
CA ALA A 201 -31.49 14.01 14.97
C ALA A 201 -31.81 15.20 15.90
N THR A 202 -30.81 15.65 16.65
CA THR A 202 -30.81 16.91 17.39
C THR A 202 -29.64 17.74 16.88
N PRO A 203 -29.85 18.57 15.84
CA PRO A 203 -28.82 19.33 15.14
C PRO A 203 -27.79 19.98 16.07
N SER A 204 -26.64 19.35 16.17
CA SER A 204 -25.55 19.77 17.05
C SER A 204 -24.23 19.27 16.50
N ILE A 205 -23.16 19.94 16.90
CA ILE A 205 -21.81 19.55 16.56
C ILE A 205 -20.93 19.52 17.81
N HIS A 206 -19.97 18.60 17.78
CA HIS A 206 -18.95 18.46 18.79
C HIS A 206 -17.59 18.49 18.10
N ILE A 207 -16.74 19.44 18.49
CA ILE A 207 -15.43 19.69 17.91
C ILE A 207 -14.39 19.43 19.00
N ALA A 208 -13.54 18.43 18.81
CA ALA A 208 -12.31 18.31 19.56
C ALA A 208 -11.15 18.89 18.74
N LEU A 209 -10.50 19.89 19.30
CA LEU A 209 -9.37 20.61 18.72
C LEU A 209 -8.08 20.14 19.38
N VAL A 210 -7.12 19.77 18.56
CA VAL A 210 -5.75 19.46 18.98
C VAL A 210 -4.85 20.43 18.25
N PHE A 211 -4.17 21.33 18.95
CA PHE A 211 -3.47 22.45 18.32
C PHE A 211 -2.30 22.99 19.15
N ASN A 212 -1.46 23.80 18.53
CA ASN A 212 -0.41 24.55 19.19
C ASN A 212 -0.21 25.95 18.58
N GLY A 213 0.46 26.80 19.34
CA GLY A 213 0.98 28.07 18.85
C GLY A 213 0.00 29.22 18.66
N VAL A 214 -1.17 29.20 19.31
CA VAL A 214 -2.11 30.35 19.38
C VAL A 214 -2.00 31.14 20.69
N PHE A 215 -0.84 31.05 21.36
CA PHE A 215 -0.59 31.68 22.65
C PHE A 215 0.68 32.53 22.57
N ALA A 216 0.64 33.70 23.18
CA ALA A 216 1.84 34.52 23.30
C ALA A 216 2.81 33.93 24.35
N PRO A 217 4.13 34.17 24.24
CA PRO A 217 5.12 33.58 25.15
C PRO A 217 4.93 33.94 26.64
N ASP A 218 4.28 35.08 26.93
CA ASP A 218 3.94 35.55 28.28
C ASP A 218 2.66 34.91 28.86
N GLU A 219 1.87 34.25 28.03
CA GLU A 219 0.58 33.68 28.39
C GLU A 219 0.74 32.28 29.00
N VAL A 220 1.05 32.21 30.30
CA VAL A 220 1.39 30.96 31.00
C VAL A 220 0.23 30.31 31.76
N SER A 221 -0.90 31.00 31.96
CA SER A 221 -2.08 30.41 32.61
C SER A 221 -3.39 31.13 32.29
N ASN A 222 -4.50 30.41 32.32
CA ASN A 222 -5.87 30.93 32.24
C ASN A 222 -6.15 31.79 30.99
N VAL A 223 -5.71 31.33 29.82
CA VAL A 223 -5.77 32.07 28.56
C VAL A 223 -7.09 31.79 27.85
N SER A 224 -7.73 32.83 27.31
CA SER A 224 -8.96 32.65 26.53
C SER A 224 -8.67 32.63 25.04
N ILE A 225 -9.14 31.59 24.36
CA ILE A 225 -9.13 31.47 22.91
C ILE A 225 -10.56 31.54 22.38
N VAL A 226 -10.69 31.84 21.09
CA VAL A 226 -11.97 31.84 20.39
C VAL A 226 -11.94 30.75 19.34
N VAL A 227 -12.95 29.87 19.37
CA VAL A 227 -13.19 28.85 18.36
C VAL A 227 -14.37 29.32 17.51
N ARG A 228 -14.14 29.53 16.22
CA ARG A 228 -15.15 30.04 15.29
C ARG A 228 -15.30 29.13 14.08
N LEU A 229 -16.54 28.71 13.81
CA LEU A 229 -16.92 28.05 12.57
C LEU A 229 -17.70 29.06 11.72
N GLU A 230 -17.26 29.30 10.49
CA GLU A 230 -17.88 30.28 9.61
C GLU A 230 -18.05 29.79 8.18
N LEU A 231 -19.03 30.37 7.49
CA LEU A 231 -19.21 30.25 6.05
C LEU A 231 -18.60 31.49 5.39
N PRO A 232 -17.36 31.41 4.87
CA PRO A 232 -16.62 32.58 4.38
C PRO A 232 -17.33 33.27 3.21
N GLU A 233 -17.94 32.50 2.29
CA GLU A 233 -18.68 33.03 1.12
C GLU A 233 -19.77 34.05 1.48
N LYS A 234 -20.37 33.91 2.67
CA LYS A 234 -21.48 34.76 3.14
C LYS A 234 -21.13 35.56 4.39
N GLN A 235 -19.87 35.51 4.84
CA GLN A 235 -19.42 36.10 6.10
C GLN A 235 -20.34 35.75 7.29
N ARG A 236 -20.91 34.53 7.29
CA ARG A 236 -21.88 34.10 8.31
C ARG A 236 -21.19 33.20 9.32
N VAL A 237 -21.17 33.64 10.58
CA VAL A 237 -20.69 32.84 11.70
C VAL A 237 -21.75 31.79 12.05
N VAL A 238 -21.35 30.52 12.11
CA VAL A 238 -22.20 29.38 12.49
C VAL A 238 -22.14 29.15 14.00
N LEU A 239 -20.94 29.18 14.57
CA LEU A 239 -20.72 29.22 16.01
C LEU A 239 -19.48 30.02 16.33
N GLU A 240 -19.48 30.61 17.52
CA GLU A 240 -18.33 31.24 18.13
C GLU A 240 -18.36 30.95 19.63
N GLU A 241 -17.33 30.28 20.12
CA GLU A 241 -17.23 29.86 21.52
C GLU A 241 -15.90 30.34 22.10
N VAL A 242 -15.96 30.93 23.28
CA VAL A 242 -14.76 31.38 24.01
C VAL A 242 -14.38 30.31 25.00
N VAL A 243 -13.23 29.67 24.79
CA VAL A 243 -12.74 28.60 25.66
C VAL A 243 -11.53 29.07 26.47
N LYS A 244 -11.51 28.71 27.74
CA LYS A 244 -10.42 29.02 28.66
C LYS A 244 -9.46 27.83 28.77
N VAL A 245 -8.20 28.05 28.45
CA VAL A 245 -7.09 27.08 28.57
C VAL A 245 -6.33 27.39 29.85
N GLU A 246 -6.39 26.49 30.83
CA GLU A 246 -5.83 26.72 32.16
C GLU A 246 -4.30 26.80 32.16
N LYS A 247 -3.64 25.88 31.43
CA LYS A 247 -2.18 25.78 31.32
C LYS A 247 -1.82 25.49 29.86
N PRO A 248 -1.60 26.53 29.04
CA PRO A 248 -1.24 26.34 27.64
C PRO A 248 0.15 25.71 27.54
N ALA A 249 0.24 24.60 26.80
CA ALA A 249 1.50 23.95 26.47
C ALA A 249 1.99 24.43 25.10
N GLN A 250 3.31 24.51 24.92
CA GLN A 250 3.90 24.96 23.66
C GLN A 250 3.78 23.91 22.55
N GLU A 251 3.79 22.63 22.90
CA GLU A 251 3.79 21.51 21.96
C GLU A 251 2.39 21.09 21.51
N LEU A 252 1.44 20.97 22.45
CA LEU A 252 0.11 20.43 22.17
C LEU A 252 -0.93 20.87 23.21
N ASN A 253 -2.09 21.29 22.74
CA ASN A 253 -3.25 21.63 23.57
C ASN A 253 -4.49 20.94 23.02
N VAL A 254 -5.40 20.57 23.91
CA VAL A 254 -6.66 19.94 23.54
C VAL A 254 -7.82 20.75 24.13
N VAL A 255 -8.80 21.06 23.28
CA VAL A 255 -10.01 21.79 23.66
C VAL A 255 -11.23 21.13 23.01
N GLU A 256 -12.32 20.99 23.75
CA GLU A 256 -13.58 20.46 23.25
C GLU A 256 -14.66 21.54 23.27
N VAL A 257 -15.43 21.62 22.20
CA VAL A 257 -16.52 22.58 22.02
C VAL A 257 -17.75 21.83 21.53
N GLN A 258 -18.88 22.03 22.22
CA GLN A 258 -20.17 21.50 21.80
C GLN A 258 -21.15 22.66 21.61
N SER A 259 -21.84 22.68 20.48
CA SER A 259 -22.84 23.72 20.22
C SER A 259 -24.02 23.18 19.40
N ALA A 260 -25.20 23.76 19.65
CA ALA A 260 -26.39 23.50 18.86
C ALA A 260 -26.32 24.32 17.56
N VAL A 261 -26.64 23.69 16.43
CA VAL A 261 -26.56 24.33 15.11
C VAL A 261 -27.82 24.05 14.31
N SER A 262 -28.06 24.78 13.22
CA SER A 262 -29.19 24.47 12.36
C SER A 262 -28.89 23.29 11.44
N LEU A 263 -29.95 22.60 10.97
CA LEU A 263 -29.80 21.56 9.93
C LEU A 263 -29.22 22.13 8.62
N SER A 264 -29.44 23.41 8.34
CA SER A 264 -28.83 24.10 7.19
C SER A 264 -27.31 24.18 7.35
N ASP A 265 -26.82 24.44 8.56
CA ASP A 265 -25.38 24.53 8.86
C ASP A 265 -24.72 23.15 8.71
N LEU A 266 -25.36 22.09 9.21
CA LEU A 266 -24.89 20.72 9.01
C LEU A 266 -24.77 20.36 7.52
N ARG A 267 -25.69 20.84 6.67
CA ARG A 267 -25.61 20.65 5.21
C ARG A 267 -24.47 21.44 4.56
N GLN A 268 -24.08 22.60 5.10
CA GLN A 268 -22.89 23.32 4.61
C GLN A 268 -21.60 22.57 4.98
N LEU A 269 -21.64 21.85 6.10
CA LEU A 269 -20.55 21.02 6.59
C LEU A 269 -20.34 19.80 5.67
N THR A 270 -21.41 19.09 5.29
CA THR A 270 -21.30 17.97 4.31
C THR A 270 -20.82 18.40 2.93
N ARG A 271 -21.12 19.64 2.52
CA ARG A 271 -20.65 20.24 1.27
C ARG A 271 -19.23 20.79 1.34
N GLY A 272 -18.57 20.67 2.49
CA GLY A 272 -17.21 21.18 2.69
C GLY A 272 -17.11 22.69 2.43
N ARG A 273 -18.07 23.51 2.87
CA ARG A 273 -18.02 24.97 2.70
C ARG A 273 -17.65 25.74 3.95
N LEU A 274 -17.63 25.08 5.10
CA LEU A 274 -17.32 25.72 6.37
C LEU A 274 -15.83 25.74 6.62
N VAL A 275 -15.38 26.83 7.24
CA VAL A 275 -14.01 27.03 7.68
C VAL A 275 -14.00 27.14 9.20
N LEU A 276 -13.11 26.40 9.82
CA LEU A 276 -12.89 26.40 11.25
C LEU A 276 -11.65 27.22 11.56
N SER A 277 -11.75 28.11 12.54
CA SER A 277 -10.63 28.92 13.02
C SER A 277 -10.53 28.89 14.53
N VAL A 278 -9.30 28.98 15.01
CA VAL A 278 -8.95 29.07 16.43
C VAL A 278 -7.95 30.21 16.58
N PHE A 279 -8.26 31.19 17.41
CA PHE A 279 -7.38 32.35 17.58
C PHE A 279 -7.36 32.89 19.00
N SER A 280 -6.30 33.62 19.34
CA SER A 280 -6.18 34.29 20.63
C SER A 280 -7.25 35.36 20.78
N LYS A 281 -7.93 35.41 21.94
CA LYS A 281 -8.86 36.49 22.25
C LYS A 281 -8.14 37.84 22.41
N ARG A 282 -6.86 37.83 22.84
CA ARG A 282 -6.04 39.02 23.06
C ARG A 282 -5.49 39.58 21.74
N SER A 283 -5.00 38.70 20.86
CA SER A 283 -4.35 39.05 19.60
C SER A 283 -4.95 38.26 18.40
N PRO A 284 -6.22 38.52 18.04
CA PRO A 284 -6.98 37.67 17.12
C PRO A 284 -6.46 37.65 15.67
N GLN A 285 -5.74 38.70 15.24
CA GLN A 285 -5.17 38.79 13.89
C GLN A 285 -3.75 38.24 13.82
N GLU A 286 -3.02 38.25 14.93
CA GLU A 286 -1.61 37.83 14.98
C GLU A 286 -1.49 36.32 15.24
N LEU A 287 -2.33 35.80 16.14
CA LEU A 287 -2.31 34.41 16.58
C LEU A 287 -3.59 33.70 16.16
N LYS A 288 -3.61 33.23 14.91
CA LYS A 288 -4.79 32.57 14.29
C LYS A 288 -4.38 31.31 13.53
N LEU A 289 -5.10 30.23 13.78
CA LEU A 289 -5.11 29.02 12.96
C LEU A 289 -6.43 28.92 12.21
N GLU A 290 -6.38 28.43 10.97
CA GLU A 290 -7.56 28.31 10.11
C GLU A 290 -7.47 27.07 9.22
N GLY A 291 -8.61 26.44 8.95
CA GLY A 291 -8.67 25.27 8.08
C GLY A 291 -10.07 24.93 7.61
N LYS A 292 -10.18 24.54 6.34
CA LYS A 292 -11.43 24.07 5.73
C LYS A 292 -11.87 22.76 6.38
N VAL A 293 -13.16 22.64 6.70
CA VAL A 293 -13.73 21.37 7.17
C VAL A 293 -13.87 20.43 5.97
N ILE A 294 -13.22 19.27 6.08
CA ILE A 294 -13.18 18.22 5.07
C ILE A 294 -13.87 16.96 5.57
N THR A 295 -14.01 15.98 4.68
CA THR A 295 -14.47 14.64 5.04
C THR A 295 -13.50 14.00 6.04
N ARG A 296 -14.00 13.02 6.80
CA ARG A 296 -13.21 12.28 7.80
C ARG A 296 -11.84 11.86 7.24
N ALA A 297 -10.77 12.07 8.00
CA ALA A 297 -9.40 11.78 7.60
C ALA A 297 -9.07 10.27 7.46
N THR A 298 -9.90 9.39 8.03
CA THR A 298 -9.71 7.92 7.97
C THR A 298 -9.85 7.41 6.52
N CYS A 299 -9.00 6.44 6.15
CA CYS A 299 -9.05 5.77 4.87
C CYS A 299 -9.96 4.54 4.93
N GLU A 300 -11.06 4.59 4.20
CA GLU A 300 -12.08 3.55 4.21
C GLU A 300 -12.86 3.49 2.90
N ILE A 301 -13.37 2.29 2.63
CA ILE A 301 -14.30 1.99 1.55
C ILE A 301 -15.52 1.27 2.13
N PHE A 302 -16.62 1.36 1.42
CA PHE A 302 -17.87 0.69 1.75
C PHE A 302 -18.16 -0.33 0.67
N GLN A 303 -18.25 -1.61 1.02
CA GLN A 303 -18.40 -2.67 0.03
C GLN A 303 -19.55 -3.61 0.35
N THR A 304 -20.06 -4.29 -0.68
CA THR A 304 -21.02 -5.37 -0.54
C THR A 304 -20.99 -6.27 -1.77
N SER A 305 -21.31 -7.56 -1.58
CA SER A 305 -21.30 -8.58 -2.64
C SER A 305 -22.60 -9.37 -2.59
N VAL A 306 -23.61 -8.95 -3.34
CA VAL A 306 -24.89 -9.66 -3.47
C VAL A 306 -25.26 -9.58 -4.95
N SER A 307 -25.38 -10.74 -5.62
CA SER A 307 -25.61 -10.93 -7.07
C SER A 307 -24.83 -9.98 -8.00
N GLY A 308 -23.63 -9.63 -7.58
CA GLY A 308 -22.83 -8.55 -8.12
C GLY A 308 -21.86 -8.06 -7.06
N LEU A 309 -21.08 -7.04 -7.40
CA LEU A 309 -20.19 -6.37 -6.45
C LEU A 309 -20.46 -4.88 -6.45
N SER A 310 -20.31 -4.26 -5.29
CA SER A 310 -20.37 -2.82 -5.17
C SER A 310 -19.36 -2.34 -4.17
N TRP A 311 -18.65 -1.27 -4.54
CA TRP A 311 -17.77 -0.55 -3.63
C TRP A 311 -17.92 0.96 -3.83
N LEU A 312 -17.93 1.67 -2.71
CA LEU A 312 -18.16 3.10 -2.64
C LEU A 312 -17.14 3.74 -1.70
N TYR A 313 -16.86 5.02 -1.92
CA TYR A 313 -16.04 5.82 -1.02
C TYR A 313 -16.37 7.31 -1.14
N VAL A 314 -16.05 8.08 -0.10
CA VAL A 314 -16.25 9.52 -0.10
C VAL A 314 -14.98 10.21 -0.62
N ASN A 315 -15.12 11.07 -1.62
CA ASN A 315 -14.01 11.84 -2.19
C ASN A 315 -13.64 13.06 -1.32
N ARG A 316 -12.68 13.88 -1.78
CA ARG A 316 -12.20 15.07 -1.06
C ARG A 316 -13.27 16.17 -0.97
N GLU A 317 -14.19 16.24 -1.93
CA GLU A 317 -15.27 17.23 -2.00
C GLU A 317 -16.53 16.82 -1.21
N GLY A 318 -16.57 15.62 -0.62
CA GLY A 318 -17.74 15.11 0.11
C GLY A 318 -18.76 14.37 -0.77
N GLY A 319 -18.46 14.16 -2.05
CA GLY A 319 -19.24 13.32 -2.96
C GLY A 319 -19.03 11.83 -2.68
N LEU A 320 -20.08 11.03 -2.81
CA LEU A 320 -20.01 9.57 -2.70
C LEU A 320 -19.76 8.97 -4.08
N VAL A 321 -18.53 8.52 -4.32
CA VAL A 321 -18.16 7.78 -5.53
C VAL A 321 -18.68 6.36 -5.38
N TYR A 322 -19.43 5.88 -6.37
CA TYR A 322 -19.98 4.53 -6.37
C TYR A 322 -19.58 3.75 -7.62
N ASN A 323 -19.38 2.45 -7.42
CA ASN A 323 -19.18 1.48 -8.48
C ASN A 323 -20.03 0.25 -8.15
N VAL A 324 -20.87 -0.15 -9.09
CA VAL A 324 -21.77 -1.29 -8.97
C VAL A 324 -21.65 -2.13 -10.24
N GLU A 325 -21.21 -3.37 -10.10
CA GLU A 325 -21.26 -4.40 -11.14
C GLU A 325 -22.46 -5.29 -10.84
N VAL A 326 -23.35 -5.44 -11.82
CA VAL A 326 -24.48 -6.35 -11.70
C VAL A 326 -24.20 -7.61 -12.53
N SER A 327 -24.36 -8.79 -11.93
CA SER A 327 -24.14 -10.07 -12.58
C SER A 327 -25.42 -10.92 -12.52
N GLU A 328 -25.57 -11.83 -13.49
CA GLU A 328 -26.67 -12.83 -13.52
C GLU A 328 -28.10 -12.25 -13.66
N LEU A 329 -28.29 -11.18 -14.46
CA LEU A 329 -29.64 -10.75 -14.86
C LEU A 329 -30.13 -11.53 -16.10
N PRO A 330 -31.45 -11.82 -16.20
CA PRO A 330 -32.05 -12.28 -17.45
C PRO A 330 -31.77 -11.32 -18.61
N ALA A 331 -31.59 -11.85 -19.83
CA ALA A 331 -31.21 -11.06 -21.01
C ALA A 331 -32.17 -9.89 -21.33
N ASP A 332 -33.45 -10.01 -20.94
CA ASP A 332 -34.50 -9.02 -21.18
C ASP A 332 -34.80 -8.14 -19.95
N ALA A 333 -34.08 -8.31 -18.84
CA ALA A 333 -34.34 -7.58 -17.60
C ALA A 333 -33.56 -6.27 -17.54
N THR A 334 -34.28 -5.17 -17.30
CA THR A 334 -33.72 -3.86 -16.96
C THR A 334 -33.51 -3.78 -15.44
N PRO A 335 -32.26 -3.64 -14.95
CA PRO A 335 -32.03 -3.48 -13.52
C PRO A 335 -32.40 -2.08 -13.06
N ILE A 336 -33.05 -2.01 -11.91
CA ILE A 336 -33.29 -0.79 -11.14
C ILE A 336 -32.31 -0.82 -9.97
N ILE A 337 -31.37 0.13 -9.95
CA ILE A 337 -30.29 0.20 -8.98
C ILE A 337 -30.52 1.42 -8.11
N ALA A 338 -30.66 1.23 -6.81
CA ALA A 338 -30.92 2.32 -5.88
C ALA A 338 -30.06 2.22 -4.61
N LEU A 339 -29.62 3.38 -4.12
CA LEU A 339 -29.09 3.51 -2.77
C LEU A 339 -30.27 3.64 -1.81
N VAL A 340 -30.34 2.75 -0.81
CA VAL A 340 -31.47 2.70 0.12
C VAL A 340 -31.01 2.79 1.57
N SER A 341 -31.87 3.39 2.40
CA SER A 341 -31.68 3.49 3.84
C SER A 341 -32.76 2.72 4.59
N GLY A 342 -32.36 2.03 5.67
CA GLY A 342 -33.27 1.49 6.67
C GLY A 342 -33.00 0.06 7.11
N ARG A 343 -33.45 -0.26 8.33
CA ARG A 343 -33.42 -1.61 8.91
C ARG A 343 -34.75 -2.33 8.60
N GLY A 344 -34.69 -3.47 7.92
CA GLY A 344 -35.85 -4.36 7.73
C GLY A 344 -36.72 -4.04 6.51
N ARG A 345 -38.05 -3.97 6.71
CA ARG A 345 -39.08 -3.89 5.65
C ARG A 345 -39.45 -2.46 5.22
N LYS A 346 -39.33 -1.45 6.09
CA LYS A 346 -39.53 -0.04 5.73
C LYS A 346 -38.19 0.53 5.24
N ARG A 347 -38.09 0.78 3.94
CA ARG A 347 -36.89 1.30 3.29
C ARG A 347 -37.25 2.56 2.55
N VAL A 348 -36.35 3.53 2.63
CA VAL A 348 -36.46 4.78 1.91
C VAL A 348 -35.39 4.75 0.83
N GLU A 349 -35.84 4.92 -0.42
CA GLU A 349 -34.95 5.15 -1.54
C GLU A 349 -34.33 6.54 -1.40
N LEU A 350 -33.00 6.59 -1.44
CA LEU A 350 -32.23 7.83 -1.27
C LEU A 350 -31.84 8.41 -2.63
N GLU A 351 -31.28 7.57 -3.50
CA GLU A 351 -30.78 7.97 -4.82
C GLU A 351 -31.00 6.84 -5.83
N ASP A 352 -31.48 7.20 -7.03
CA ASP A 352 -31.58 6.30 -8.18
C ASP A 352 -30.26 6.31 -8.97
N LEU A 353 -29.59 5.16 -9.01
CA LEU A 353 -28.30 4.96 -9.70
C LEU A 353 -28.50 4.38 -11.11
N THR A 354 -29.72 3.96 -11.45
CA THR A 354 -30.09 3.37 -12.75
C THR A 354 -29.66 4.22 -13.96
N PRO A 355 -29.74 5.57 -13.94
CA PRO A 355 -29.32 6.38 -15.09
C PRO A 355 -27.85 6.24 -15.48
N SER A 356 -27.00 5.81 -14.55
CA SER A 356 -25.56 5.55 -14.80
C SER A 356 -25.28 4.15 -15.33
N PHE A 357 -26.29 3.29 -15.44
CA PHE A 357 -26.11 1.89 -15.79
C PHE A 357 -25.85 1.71 -17.29
N GLN A 358 -24.66 1.23 -17.63
CA GLN A 358 -24.23 0.93 -19.00
C GLN A 358 -23.38 -0.34 -19.02
N SER A 359 -23.69 -1.26 -19.93
CA SER A 359 -22.89 -2.48 -20.16
C SER A 359 -22.62 -3.34 -18.90
N GLY A 360 -23.60 -3.47 -18.00
CA GLY A 360 -23.46 -4.27 -16.76
C GLY A 360 -22.90 -3.52 -15.56
N TRP A 361 -22.58 -2.23 -15.72
CA TRP A 361 -21.96 -1.40 -14.70
C TRP A 361 -22.76 -0.13 -14.45
N ALA A 362 -22.91 0.26 -13.19
CA ALA A 362 -23.34 1.59 -12.79
C ALA A 362 -22.22 2.26 -11.99
N ASN A 363 -21.67 3.34 -12.52
CA ASN A 363 -20.59 4.09 -11.89
C ASN A 363 -20.86 5.59 -11.96
N GLY A 364 -20.49 6.31 -10.91
CA GLY A 364 -20.73 7.75 -10.84
C GLY A 364 -20.36 8.34 -9.49
N THR A 365 -20.78 9.59 -9.30
CA THR A 365 -20.59 10.31 -8.03
C THR A 365 -21.91 10.96 -7.65
N ILE A 366 -22.38 10.66 -6.44
CA ILE A 366 -23.53 11.34 -5.84
C ILE A 366 -23.04 12.64 -5.22
N ASN A 367 -23.64 13.76 -5.61
CA ASN A 367 -23.27 15.08 -5.13
C ASN A 367 -23.65 15.24 -3.66
N SER A 368 -22.66 15.27 -2.77
CA SER A 368 -22.77 15.54 -1.32
C SER A 368 -23.97 14.90 -0.62
N LEU A 369 -23.73 13.85 0.16
CA LEU A 369 -24.74 13.27 1.06
C LEU A 369 -25.30 14.30 2.04
N THR A 370 -26.56 14.13 2.45
CA THR A 370 -27.13 14.86 3.58
C THR A 370 -26.47 14.40 4.89
N PRO A 371 -26.49 15.22 5.96
CA PRO A 371 -25.88 14.84 7.24
C PRO A 371 -26.39 13.50 7.77
N ARG A 372 -27.70 13.24 7.61
CA ARG A 372 -28.33 11.99 8.04
C ARG A 372 -27.88 10.80 7.21
N GLU A 373 -27.78 10.93 5.89
CA GLU A 373 -27.31 9.84 5.02
C GLU A 373 -25.83 9.51 5.28
N LEU A 374 -25.01 10.53 5.55
CA LEU A 374 -23.60 10.34 5.90
C LEU A 374 -23.46 9.60 7.24
N GLU A 375 -24.24 9.98 8.26
CA GLU A 375 -24.31 9.25 9.54
C GLU A 375 -24.72 7.78 9.32
N GLN A 376 -25.73 7.54 8.48
CA GLN A 376 -26.21 6.20 8.16
C GLN A 376 -25.20 5.37 7.37
N LEU A 377 -24.39 5.99 6.51
CA LEU A 377 -23.32 5.32 5.79
C LEU A 377 -22.27 4.79 6.77
N TYR A 378 -21.77 5.64 7.67
CA TYR A 378 -20.78 5.23 8.68
C TYR A 378 -21.35 4.30 9.75
N ALA A 379 -22.67 4.35 10.01
CA ALA A 379 -23.35 3.39 10.88
C ALA A 379 -23.65 2.03 10.21
N GLY A 380 -23.31 1.85 8.93
CA GLY A 380 -23.57 0.61 8.18
C GLY A 380 -25.05 0.35 7.91
N GLU A 381 -25.87 1.41 7.85
CA GLU A 381 -27.31 1.33 7.64
C GLU A 381 -27.73 1.50 6.18
N LEU A 382 -26.83 1.96 5.33
CA LEU A 382 -27.06 2.06 3.89
C LEU A 382 -26.85 0.71 3.19
N ALA A 383 -27.61 0.52 2.12
CA ALA A 383 -27.52 -0.67 1.29
C ALA A 383 -27.69 -0.30 -0.19
N VAL A 384 -27.09 -1.11 -1.05
CA VAL A 384 -27.36 -1.08 -2.49
C VAL A 384 -28.43 -2.12 -2.77
N ASN A 385 -29.50 -1.70 -3.44
CA ASN A 385 -30.60 -2.56 -3.86
C ASN A 385 -30.59 -2.66 -5.38
N VAL A 386 -30.54 -3.88 -5.90
CA VAL A 386 -30.73 -4.16 -7.32
C VAL A 386 -32.03 -4.94 -7.47
N ALA A 387 -32.96 -4.37 -8.21
CA ALA A 387 -34.29 -4.91 -8.46
C ALA A 387 -34.53 -5.04 -9.97
N THR A 388 -35.54 -5.81 -10.35
CA THR A 388 -36.08 -5.86 -11.72
C THR A 388 -37.53 -5.41 -11.70
N GLU A 389 -38.11 -5.13 -12.87
CA GLU A 389 -39.54 -4.76 -12.97
C GLU A 389 -40.48 -5.83 -12.40
N THR A 390 -40.08 -7.10 -12.50
CA THR A 390 -40.83 -8.26 -12.02
C THR A 390 -40.63 -8.56 -10.54
N ASP A 391 -39.46 -8.23 -9.98
CA ASP A 391 -39.14 -8.47 -8.58
C ASP A 391 -38.46 -7.25 -7.97
N ARG A 392 -39.20 -6.59 -7.07
CA ARG A 392 -38.80 -5.34 -6.41
C ARG A 392 -37.66 -5.52 -5.40
N SER A 393 -37.15 -6.74 -5.20
CA SER A 393 -36.12 -7.01 -4.19
C SER A 393 -35.18 -8.20 -4.47
N VAL A 394 -34.82 -8.44 -5.72
CA VAL A 394 -33.98 -9.59 -6.11
C VAL A 394 -32.67 -9.65 -5.31
N VAL A 395 -32.04 -8.51 -5.00
CA VAL A 395 -30.66 -8.46 -4.50
C VAL A 395 -30.42 -7.29 -3.56
N ARG A 396 -29.96 -7.56 -2.33
CA ARG A 396 -29.76 -6.53 -1.29
C ARG A 396 -28.44 -6.71 -0.57
N GLY A 397 -27.49 -5.80 -0.82
CA GLY A 397 -26.21 -5.75 -0.14
C GLY A 397 -26.13 -4.59 0.85
N ARG A 398 -26.04 -4.88 2.16
CA ARG A 398 -25.67 -3.85 3.13
C ARG A 398 -24.22 -3.46 2.93
N LEU A 399 -23.97 -2.15 2.96
CA LEU A 399 -22.64 -1.61 2.83
C LEU A 399 -21.86 -1.83 4.13
N GLN A 400 -20.75 -2.56 4.02
CA GLN A 400 -19.84 -2.79 5.12
C GLN A 400 -18.62 -1.88 4.99
N GLN A 401 -18.34 -1.13 6.05
CA GLN A 401 -17.14 -0.31 6.13
C GLN A 401 -15.90 -1.21 6.27
N ARG A 402 -14.89 -0.95 5.45
CA ARG A 402 -13.60 -1.62 5.48
C ARG A 402 -12.46 -0.61 5.41
N LEU A 403 -11.45 -0.82 6.24
CA LEU A 403 -10.23 0.01 6.23
C LEU A 403 -9.42 -0.29 4.97
N LEU A 404 -8.95 0.77 4.31
CA LEU A 404 -8.20 0.66 3.06
C LEU A 404 -6.71 0.40 3.35
N ALA A 405 -6.19 -0.73 2.86
CA ALA A 405 -4.77 -1.04 2.79
C ALA A 405 -4.50 -2.16 1.76
N ASP A 406 -3.30 -2.17 1.19
CA ASP A 406 -2.74 -3.22 0.31
C ASP A 406 -3.69 -3.68 -0.81
N ALA A 407 -4.30 -4.87 -0.66
CA ALA A 407 -5.20 -5.49 -1.62
C ALA A 407 -6.38 -4.59 -1.97
N ARG A 408 -6.93 -3.86 -0.98
CA ARG A 408 -8.06 -2.95 -1.18
C ARG A 408 -7.67 -1.63 -1.86
N ASP A 409 -6.38 -1.31 -1.87
CA ASP A 409 -5.85 -0.14 -2.58
C ASP A 409 -5.69 -0.40 -4.09
N SER A 410 -5.98 -1.64 -4.52
CA SER A 410 -6.10 -1.98 -5.94
C SER A 410 -7.28 -1.25 -6.60
N PRO A 411 -7.24 -1.03 -7.93
CA PRO A 411 -8.23 -0.20 -8.61
C PRO A 411 -9.65 -0.78 -8.59
N LYS A 412 -9.80 -2.10 -8.50
CA LYS A 412 -11.10 -2.77 -8.46
C LYS A 412 -11.03 -4.18 -7.84
N PRO A 413 -12.11 -4.63 -7.18
CA PRO A 413 -12.24 -6.01 -6.76
C PRO A 413 -12.58 -6.93 -7.94
N VAL A 414 -12.49 -8.24 -7.69
CA VAL A 414 -12.85 -9.30 -8.63
C VAL A 414 -14.09 -10.03 -8.11
N LEU A 415 -15.10 -10.15 -8.97
CA LEU A 415 -16.29 -10.97 -8.70
C LEU A 415 -15.94 -12.45 -8.88
N LEU A 416 -16.07 -13.23 -7.81
CA LEU A 416 -15.97 -14.68 -7.88
C LEU A 416 -17.34 -15.24 -8.27
N LYS A 417 -17.43 -15.74 -9.51
CA LYS A 417 -18.64 -16.34 -10.07
C LYS A 417 -18.65 -17.84 -9.84
N ARG A 418 -19.85 -18.41 -9.71
CA ARG A 418 -20.03 -19.86 -9.68
C ARG A 418 -19.61 -20.49 -11.00
N GLN A 419 -18.92 -21.62 -10.90
CA GLN A 419 -18.56 -22.44 -12.06
C GLN A 419 -19.70 -23.39 -12.44
N ASP A 420 -20.36 -23.97 -11.43
CA ASP A 420 -21.43 -24.97 -11.61
C ASP A 420 -22.82 -24.39 -11.30
N VAL A 421 -23.78 -24.69 -12.18
CA VAL A 421 -25.19 -24.25 -12.05
C VAL A 421 -25.89 -24.88 -10.82
N SER A 422 -25.34 -25.97 -10.29
CA SER A 422 -25.83 -26.67 -9.09
C SER A 422 -25.54 -25.93 -7.78
N THR A 423 -24.60 -24.98 -7.78
CA THR A 423 -24.32 -24.14 -6.61
C THR A 423 -25.42 -23.09 -6.44
N PRO A 424 -25.81 -22.75 -5.19
CA PRO A 424 -26.84 -21.75 -4.94
C PRO A 424 -26.52 -20.43 -5.66
N ALA A 425 -27.50 -19.87 -6.38
CA ALA A 425 -27.34 -18.57 -7.06
C ALA A 425 -27.11 -17.40 -6.06
N THR A 426 -27.32 -17.64 -4.77
CA THR A 426 -27.00 -16.70 -3.69
C THR A 426 -25.51 -16.65 -3.36
N LEU A 427 -24.73 -17.66 -3.75
CA LEU A 427 -23.30 -17.73 -3.45
C LEU A 427 -22.53 -16.79 -4.36
N VAL A 428 -21.99 -15.72 -3.78
CA VAL A 428 -21.18 -14.73 -4.48
C VAL A 428 -19.95 -14.43 -3.64
N GLY A 429 -18.79 -14.34 -4.31
CA GLY A 429 -17.56 -13.92 -3.67
C GLY A 429 -17.02 -12.63 -4.24
N MET A 430 -16.29 -11.89 -3.42
CA MET A 430 -15.56 -10.70 -3.81
C MET A 430 -14.12 -10.85 -3.33
N ALA A 431 -13.16 -10.67 -4.24
CA ALA A 431 -11.74 -10.77 -3.95
C ALA A 431 -11.02 -9.45 -4.28
N TRP A 432 -10.31 -8.92 -3.30
CA TRP A 432 -9.32 -7.85 -3.47
C TRP A 432 -7.94 -8.45 -3.57
N LEU A 433 -7.12 -7.95 -4.50
CA LEU A 433 -5.83 -8.52 -4.84
C LEU A 433 -4.86 -7.38 -5.19
N ALA A 434 -3.67 -7.40 -4.62
CA ALA A 434 -2.58 -6.50 -4.99
C ALA A 434 -1.23 -7.20 -4.86
N VAL A 435 -0.28 -6.83 -5.71
CA VAL A 435 1.11 -7.30 -5.62
C VAL A 435 1.98 -6.09 -5.33
N ASP A 436 2.76 -6.17 -4.25
CA ASP A 436 3.65 -5.09 -3.86
C ASP A 436 4.99 -5.10 -4.62
N SER A 437 5.87 -4.14 -4.30
CA SER A 437 7.20 -4.01 -4.89
C SER A 437 8.13 -5.18 -4.57
N GLU A 438 7.86 -5.92 -3.49
CA GLU A 438 8.62 -7.12 -3.08
C GLU A 438 8.06 -8.41 -3.72
N CYS A 439 7.11 -8.30 -4.65
CA CYS A 439 6.36 -9.40 -5.25
C CYS A 439 5.55 -10.24 -4.25
N THR A 440 5.12 -9.65 -3.12
CA THR A 440 4.17 -10.30 -2.21
C THR A 440 2.74 -10.08 -2.69
N LEU A 441 1.98 -11.17 -2.82
CA LEU A 441 0.54 -11.12 -3.11
C LEU A 441 -0.25 -10.86 -1.82
N HIS A 442 -0.86 -9.70 -1.74
CA HIS A 442 -1.85 -9.36 -0.73
C HIS A 442 -3.24 -9.67 -1.29
N TYR A 443 -4.03 -10.44 -0.55
CA TYR A 443 -5.38 -10.78 -0.96
C TYR A 443 -6.36 -10.71 0.20
N GLU A 444 -7.60 -10.40 -0.12
CA GLU A 444 -8.72 -10.52 0.81
C GLU A 444 -9.96 -11.02 0.07
N VAL A 445 -10.55 -12.10 0.57
CA VAL A 445 -11.71 -12.73 -0.04
C VAL A 445 -12.87 -12.68 0.94
N GLU A 446 -14.01 -12.18 0.48
CA GLU A 446 -15.28 -12.18 1.20
C GLU A 446 -16.28 -13.04 0.43
N LEU A 447 -16.92 -13.98 1.12
CA LEU A 447 -17.94 -14.84 0.55
C LEU A 447 -19.29 -14.51 1.20
N SER A 448 -20.34 -14.43 0.39
CA SER A 448 -21.71 -14.17 0.79
C SER A 448 -22.64 -15.27 0.27
N GLY A 449 -23.70 -15.58 1.02
CA GLY A 449 -24.71 -16.56 0.61
C GLY A 449 -24.35 -18.03 0.87
N LEU A 450 -23.35 -18.30 1.72
CA LEU A 450 -23.02 -19.63 2.22
C LEU A 450 -24.07 -20.12 3.22
N HIS A 451 -24.42 -21.41 3.17
CA HIS A 451 -25.24 -22.04 4.19
C HIS A 451 -24.33 -22.46 5.37
N PRO A 452 -24.76 -22.36 6.65
CA PRO A 452 -23.99 -22.81 7.81
C PRO A 452 -23.47 -24.27 7.80
N GLU A 453 -23.93 -25.13 6.88
CA GLU A 453 -23.44 -26.50 6.71
C GLU A 453 -22.26 -26.61 5.72
N ASP A 454 -21.99 -25.57 4.94
CA ASP A 454 -20.88 -25.49 3.99
C ASP A 454 -19.56 -25.19 4.74
N LYS A 455 -18.89 -26.23 5.25
CA LYS A 455 -17.72 -26.08 6.14
C LYS A 455 -16.35 -26.34 5.50
N ASP A 456 -16.30 -26.88 4.29
CA ASP A 456 -15.04 -27.28 3.64
C ASP A 456 -14.72 -26.37 2.45
N LEU A 457 -14.41 -25.10 2.74
CA LEU A 457 -13.99 -24.13 1.73
C LEU A 457 -12.48 -24.13 1.58
N LYS A 458 -12.02 -24.16 0.32
CA LYS A 458 -10.61 -24.08 -0.06
C LYS A 458 -10.38 -22.92 -1.01
N LEU A 459 -9.37 -22.11 -0.72
CA LEU A 459 -8.93 -21.04 -1.59
C LEU A 459 -7.64 -21.47 -2.29
N ASN A 460 -7.70 -21.57 -3.61
CA ASN A 460 -6.55 -21.95 -4.44
C ASN A 460 -6.16 -20.80 -5.38
N LEU A 461 -4.86 -20.59 -5.55
CA LEU A 461 -4.30 -19.76 -6.60
C LEU A 461 -3.90 -20.65 -7.78
N GLU A 462 -4.54 -20.45 -8.92
CA GLU A 462 -4.28 -21.18 -10.14
C GLU A 462 -3.41 -20.36 -11.10
N SER A 463 -2.30 -20.92 -11.56
CA SER A 463 -1.44 -20.30 -12.56
C SER A 463 -1.79 -20.88 -13.94
N LEU A 464 -2.45 -20.06 -14.76
CA LEU A 464 -2.84 -20.41 -16.12
C LEU A 464 -1.73 -20.00 -17.10
N PRO A 465 -1.13 -20.94 -17.84
CA PRO A 465 -0.09 -20.61 -18.82
C PRO A 465 -0.69 -19.85 -20.01
N PHE A 466 -0.34 -18.56 -20.11
CA PHE A 466 -0.85 -17.68 -21.16
C PHE A 466 -0.46 -18.15 -22.58
N LEU A 467 0.74 -18.71 -22.75
CA LEU A 467 1.31 -19.08 -24.05
C LEU A 467 0.85 -20.44 -24.57
N ALA A 468 0.12 -21.23 -23.78
CA ALA A 468 -0.36 -22.56 -24.16
C ALA A 468 -1.73 -22.84 -23.51
N PRO A 469 -2.83 -22.34 -24.10
CA PRO A 469 -4.18 -22.67 -23.65
C PRO A 469 -4.38 -24.20 -23.59
N GLY A 470 -4.70 -24.75 -22.42
CA GLY A 470 -4.85 -26.20 -22.20
C GLY A 470 -3.64 -26.91 -21.58
N ALA A 471 -2.51 -26.22 -21.38
CA ALA A 471 -1.39 -26.77 -20.62
C ALA A 471 -1.72 -26.92 -19.11
N PRO A 472 -1.02 -27.79 -18.37
CA PRO A 472 -1.34 -28.11 -16.97
C PRO A 472 -1.38 -26.86 -16.09
N VAL A 473 -2.45 -26.73 -15.33
CA VAL A 473 -2.67 -25.62 -14.39
C VAL A 473 -1.94 -25.93 -13.09
N SER A 474 -0.96 -25.10 -12.71
CA SER A 474 -0.34 -25.20 -11.39
C SER A 474 -1.27 -24.62 -10.34
N ARG A 475 -1.59 -25.40 -9.31
CA ARG A 475 -2.50 -25.00 -8.22
C ARG A 475 -1.72 -24.87 -6.92
N ARG A 476 -1.87 -23.74 -6.25
CA ARG A 476 -1.33 -23.51 -4.90
C ARG A 476 -2.46 -23.25 -3.93
N LEU A 477 -2.56 -24.08 -2.89
CA LEU A 477 -3.49 -23.85 -1.78
C LEU A 477 -3.05 -22.62 -0.99
N LEU A 478 -3.95 -21.65 -0.85
CA LEU A 478 -3.75 -20.44 -0.04
C LEU A 478 -4.34 -20.61 1.35
N GLU A 479 -5.57 -21.11 1.44
CA GLU A 479 -6.29 -21.29 2.70
C GLU A 479 -7.20 -22.53 2.63
N ASP A 480 -7.28 -23.27 3.73
CA ASP A 480 -8.18 -24.41 3.92
C ASP A 480 -8.93 -24.23 5.24
N THR A 481 -10.25 -24.11 5.15
CA THR A 481 -11.12 -23.94 6.34
C THR A 481 -11.51 -25.28 6.97
N GLY A 482 -11.23 -26.40 6.30
CA GLY A 482 -11.42 -27.75 6.82
C GLY A 482 -10.23 -28.20 7.64
N THR A 483 -10.13 -27.75 8.91
CA THR A 483 -9.57 -28.44 10.10
C THR A 483 -8.98 -27.47 11.13
N THR A 484 -9.67 -27.27 12.26
CA THR A 484 -9.01 -26.96 13.53
C THR A 484 -9.60 -27.84 14.64
N THR A 485 -8.83 -28.84 15.07
CA THR A 485 -8.90 -29.33 16.45
C THR A 485 -7.48 -29.50 17.00
N TYR A 486 -7.14 -28.55 17.88
CA TYR A 486 -6.04 -28.49 18.85
C TYR A 486 -4.56 -28.39 18.40
N PRO A 487 -3.73 -27.63 19.16
CA PRO A 487 -2.31 -27.44 18.88
C PRO A 487 -1.48 -28.50 19.63
N GLN A 488 -0.72 -29.34 18.92
CA GLN A 488 0.44 -30.00 19.50
C GLN A 488 1.58 -30.03 18.49
N THR A 489 2.71 -29.46 18.92
CA THR A 489 4.06 -29.86 18.50
C THR A 489 4.16 -31.39 18.55
N LEU A 490 4.68 -32.05 17.52
CA LEU A 490 5.55 -33.22 17.66
C LEU A 490 6.12 -33.68 16.30
N ARG A 491 7.35 -34.21 16.41
CA ARG A 491 8.29 -34.68 15.39
C ARG A 491 7.73 -35.85 14.56
N PRO A 492 8.20 -36.06 13.31
CA PRO A 492 7.83 -37.24 12.53
C PRO A 492 8.75 -38.43 12.86
N ARG A 493 8.15 -39.58 13.20
CA ARG A 493 8.72 -40.93 13.09
C ARG A 493 7.59 -41.94 12.82
N PRO A 494 7.88 -43.08 12.17
CA PRO A 494 7.34 -43.38 10.84
C PRO A 494 6.50 -44.67 10.79
N THR A 495 6.13 -45.04 9.56
CA THR A 495 5.38 -46.23 9.06
C THR A 495 3.87 -45.98 8.98
N GLY A 496 3.16 -46.15 7.87
CA GLY A 496 3.36 -46.63 6.48
C GLY A 496 1.93 -46.70 5.89
N THR A 497 1.58 -46.65 4.61
CA THR A 497 2.26 -46.61 3.32
C THR A 497 1.17 -46.13 2.33
N ILE A 498 1.31 -44.91 1.81
CA ILE A 498 0.77 -44.47 0.52
C ILE A 498 1.91 -43.62 -0.06
N PRO A 499 2.41 -43.86 -1.29
CA PRO A 499 3.55 -43.10 -1.79
C PRO A 499 3.15 -41.64 -1.89
N PRO A 500 3.85 -40.68 -1.25
CA PRO A 500 3.75 -39.31 -1.67
C PRO A 500 4.32 -39.23 -3.08
N GLU A 501 3.58 -38.67 -4.03
CA GLU A 501 4.17 -38.27 -5.30
C GLU A 501 5.34 -37.33 -4.96
N GLN A 502 6.56 -37.85 -5.12
CA GLN A 502 7.75 -37.05 -4.93
C GLN A 502 7.70 -35.91 -5.95
N PRO A 503 8.02 -34.66 -5.57
CA PRO A 503 8.13 -33.58 -6.53
C PRO A 503 9.19 -33.96 -7.56
N THR A 504 8.76 -34.27 -8.79
CA THR A 504 9.64 -34.55 -9.92
C THR A 504 9.51 -33.43 -10.94
N CYS A 505 10.62 -32.99 -11.51
CA CYS A 505 10.63 -32.05 -12.61
C CYS A 505 10.70 -32.80 -13.94
N TYR A 506 9.93 -32.37 -14.94
CA TYR A 506 10.00 -32.91 -16.29
C TYR A 506 10.79 -31.97 -17.22
N HIS A 507 11.82 -32.48 -17.89
CA HIS A 507 12.64 -31.71 -18.82
C HIS A 507 13.19 -32.61 -19.93
N ASP A 508 13.14 -32.14 -21.18
CA ASP A 508 13.74 -32.83 -22.35
C ASP A 508 13.41 -34.34 -22.42
N GLY A 509 12.14 -34.69 -22.25
CA GLY A 509 11.68 -36.09 -22.35
C GLY A 509 11.93 -36.97 -21.12
N ARG A 510 12.48 -36.44 -20.01
CA ARG A 510 12.79 -37.23 -18.80
C ARG A 510 12.30 -36.56 -17.52
N PHE A 511 12.07 -37.40 -16.50
CA PHE A 511 11.77 -36.98 -15.14
C PHE A 511 13.04 -36.93 -14.30
N TYR A 512 13.14 -35.89 -13.49
CA TYR A 512 14.25 -35.57 -12.60
C TYR A 512 13.71 -35.44 -11.18
N GLU A 513 14.38 -36.06 -10.22
CA GLU A 513 13.98 -36.01 -8.80
C GLU A 513 14.31 -34.63 -8.19
N GLU A 514 13.57 -34.22 -7.16
CA GLU A 514 13.84 -33.00 -6.40
C GLU A 514 15.29 -32.93 -5.91
N GLY A 515 15.98 -31.82 -6.20
CA GLY A 515 17.38 -31.60 -5.85
C GLY A 515 18.39 -32.12 -6.88
N THR A 516 17.95 -32.82 -7.93
CA THR A 516 18.87 -33.28 -8.99
C THR A 516 19.34 -32.12 -9.87
N GLN A 517 20.59 -32.23 -10.32
CA GLN A 517 21.25 -31.29 -11.22
C GLN A 517 21.78 -32.08 -12.42
N TRP A 518 21.68 -31.52 -13.63
CA TRP A 518 22.12 -32.19 -14.84
C TRP A 518 22.51 -31.18 -15.93
N SER A 519 23.46 -31.58 -16.78
CA SER A 519 23.77 -30.86 -18.02
C SER A 519 22.81 -31.30 -19.14
N LEU A 520 22.40 -30.35 -19.99
CA LEU A 520 21.52 -30.63 -21.13
C LEU A 520 22.15 -31.56 -22.16
N ARG A 521 21.34 -32.44 -22.77
CA ARG A 521 21.79 -33.34 -23.84
C ARG A 521 21.99 -32.56 -25.13
N GLY A 522 23.21 -32.54 -25.64
CA GLY A 522 23.57 -31.79 -26.86
C GLY A 522 24.00 -30.34 -26.61
N ASP A 523 23.82 -29.82 -25.40
CA ASP A 523 24.37 -28.54 -24.96
C ASP A 523 25.04 -28.69 -23.58
N PRO A 524 26.33 -29.07 -23.52
CA PRO A 524 27.06 -29.20 -22.26
C PRO A 524 27.30 -27.85 -21.58
N CYS A 525 27.01 -26.73 -22.24
CA CYS A 525 27.16 -25.38 -21.72
C CYS A 525 25.91 -24.88 -20.99
N THR A 526 24.90 -25.72 -20.77
CA THR A 526 23.73 -25.37 -19.95
C THR A 526 23.52 -26.39 -18.82
N MET A 527 23.43 -25.88 -17.60
CA MET A 527 23.21 -26.65 -16.37
C MET A 527 21.80 -26.42 -15.85
N CYS A 528 21.07 -27.49 -15.57
CA CYS A 528 19.71 -27.46 -15.05
C CYS A 528 19.63 -28.06 -13.66
N SER A 529 18.67 -27.60 -12.85
CA SER A 529 18.31 -28.20 -11.56
C SER A 529 16.82 -28.30 -11.38
N CYS A 530 16.40 -29.34 -10.66
CA CYS A 530 15.03 -29.56 -10.24
C CYS A 530 14.84 -29.09 -8.80
N HIS A 531 14.04 -28.05 -8.61
CA HIS A 531 13.62 -27.62 -7.27
C HIS A 531 12.16 -27.20 -7.22
N TYR A 532 11.43 -27.69 -6.22
CA TYR A 532 10.00 -27.52 -6.02
C TYR A 532 9.18 -27.83 -7.29
N SER A 533 9.48 -28.98 -7.93
CA SER A 533 8.87 -29.39 -9.21
C SER A 533 9.09 -28.40 -10.39
N ARG A 534 10.05 -27.49 -10.28
CA ARG A 534 10.43 -26.53 -11.32
C ARG A 534 11.85 -26.80 -11.81
N VAL A 535 12.02 -26.87 -13.12
CA VAL A 535 13.33 -26.90 -13.78
C VAL A 535 13.85 -25.46 -13.91
N LYS A 536 15.04 -25.18 -13.39
CA LYS A 536 15.78 -23.95 -13.68
C LYS A 536 17.07 -24.32 -14.42
N CYS A 537 17.30 -23.72 -15.58
CA CYS A 537 18.50 -23.92 -16.38
C CYS A 537 19.28 -22.61 -16.52
N ASP A 538 20.59 -22.65 -16.28
CA ASP A 538 21.50 -21.53 -16.40
C ASP A 538 22.67 -21.92 -17.32
N ALA A 539 23.11 -20.98 -18.18
CA ALA A 539 24.34 -21.16 -18.96
C ALA A 539 25.56 -21.27 -18.04
N VAL A 540 26.41 -22.26 -18.30
CA VAL A 540 27.66 -22.54 -17.59
C VAL A 540 28.61 -21.36 -17.78
N MET A 541 29.00 -20.73 -16.67
CA MET A 541 29.96 -19.63 -16.67
C MET A 541 31.37 -20.22 -16.50
N CYS A 542 32.23 -20.02 -17.50
CA CYS A 542 33.62 -20.45 -17.43
C CYS A 542 34.47 -19.32 -16.81
N PRO A 543 35.40 -19.63 -15.89
CA PRO A 543 36.42 -18.67 -15.47
C PRO A 543 37.21 -18.19 -16.68
N LEU A 544 37.52 -16.89 -16.73
CA LEU A 544 38.38 -16.34 -17.78
C LEU A 544 39.77 -16.95 -17.69
N LEU A 545 40.22 -17.60 -18.76
CA LEU A 545 41.56 -18.18 -18.84
C LEU A 545 42.57 -17.06 -19.11
N SER A 546 43.44 -16.79 -18.13
CA SER A 546 44.62 -15.94 -18.35
C SER A 546 45.75 -16.80 -18.92
N CYS A 547 45.79 -16.94 -20.25
CA CYS A 547 46.91 -17.58 -20.93
C CYS A 547 48.12 -16.63 -20.91
N GLY A 548 49.25 -17.11 -20.36
CA GLY A 548 50.53 -16.40 -20.49
C GLY A 548 51.00 -16.41 -21.95
N PRO A 549 51.81 -15.42 -22.37
CA PRO A 549 52.27 -15.31 -23.76
C PRO A 549 53.16 -16.46 -24.27
N GLU A 550 53.52 -17.45 -23.45
CA GLU A 550 54.38 -18.58 -23.84
C GLU A 550 53.68 -19.92 -24.11
N GLU A 551 52.36 -20.03 -23.99
CA GLU A 551 51.62 -21.29 -24.28
C GLU A 551 50.68 -21.20 -25.49
N VAL A 552 51.07 -20.47 -26.53
CA VAL A 552 50.43 -20.58 -27.86
C VAL A 552 51.13 -21.70 -28.64
N VAL A 553 50.77 -22.95 -28.35
CA VAL A 553 51.08 -24.05 -29.29
C VAL A 553 50.19 -23.85 -30.52
N LYS A 554 50.84 -23.64 -31.67
CA LYS A 554 50.18 -23.53 -32.97
C LYS A 554 49.26 -24.73 -33.20
N ALA A 555 47.98 -24.48 -33.43
CA ALA A 555 47.08 -25.47 -33.99
C ALA A 555 47.53 -25.79 -35.43
N GLY A 556 48.26 -26.90 -35.58
CA GLY A 556 48.46 -27.53 -36.88
C GLY A 556 47.12 -28.03 -37.41
N ALA A 557 46.89 -27.83 -38.70
CA ALA A 557 45.72 -28.35 -39.40
C ALA A 557 45.60 -29.86 -39.20
N GLY A 558 44.56 -30.28 -38.49
CA GLY A 558 44.18 -31.67 -38.29
C GLY A 558 42.67 -31.76 -38.24
N GLU A 559 42.09 -32.40 -39.27
CA GLU A 559 40.69 -32.79 -39.34
C GLU A 559 40.28 -33.54 -38.06
N TYR A 560 39.22 -33.09 -37.39
CA TYR A 560 38.51 -33.92 -36.43
C TYR A 560 37.15 -34.30 -36.99
N SER A 561 37.16 -35.50 -37.57
CA SER A 561 36.02 -36.31 -37.92
C SER A 561 35.30 -36.79 -36.66
N SER A 562 33.98 -36.84 -36.78
CA SER A 562 33.04 -37.42 -35.83
C SER A 562 33.06 -38.95 -35.87
N SER A 563 33.57 -39.60 -34.83
CA SER A 563 32.98 -40.83 -34.25
C SER A 563 33.75 -41.32 -33.02
N PRO A 564 33.08 -41.99 -32.07
CA PRO A 564 33.71 -42.56 -30.89
C PRO A 564 34.37 -43.89 -31.26
N GLN A 565 35.70 -43.96 -31.19
CA GLN A 565 36.41 -45.22 -31.12
C GLN A 565 36.82 -45.49 -29.68
N ASP A 566 36.43 -46.68 -29.21
CA ASP A 566 36.84 -47.30 -27.97
C ASP A 566 38.35 -47.28 -27.81
N TYR A 567 38.83 -46.67 -26.72
CA TYR A 567 40.15 -46.97 -26.19
C TYR A 567 40.08 -47.20 -24.67
N ASN A 568 40.58 -48.38 -24.33
CA ASN A 568 40.76 -48.96 -23.02
C ASN A 568 41.37 -48.02 -21.97
N SER A 569 40.79 -48.04 -20.77
CA SER A 569 41.45 -47.94 -19.46
C SER A 569 42.66 -46.99 -19.36
N SER A 570 42.38 -45.70 -19.25
CA SER A 570 43.14 -44.82 -18.34
C SER A 570 42.14 -44.22 -17.37
N THR A 571 42.27 -44.52 -16.08
CA THR A 571 41.54 -43.84 -15.00
C THR A 571 41.56 -42.34 -15.26
N THR A 572 40.42 -41.76 -15.66
CA THR A 572 40.26 -40.33 -15.87
C THR A 572 40.49 -39.64 -14.53
N ARG A 573 41.72 -39.15 -14.32
CA ARG A 573 42.12 -38.45 -13.10
C ARG A 573 41.33 -37.15 -13.01
N GLY A 574 40.58 -36.97 -11.94
CA GLY A 574 39.73 -35.80 -11.74
C GLY A 574 38.99 -35.85 -10.42
N CYS A 575 38.21 -34.81 -10.17
CA CYS A 575 37.49 -34.59 -8.94
C CYS A 575 35.98 -34.75 -9.18
N TYR A 576 35.26 -35.28 -8.19
CA TYR A 576 33.80 -35.35 -8.21
C TYR A 576 33.21 -34.33 -7.24
N MET A 577 32.28 -33.50 -7.71
CA MET A 577 31.58 -32.51 -6.89
C MET A 577 30.10 -32.48 -7.30
N ALA A 578 29.19 -32.64 -6.32
CA ALA A 578 27.74 -32.61 -6.53
C ALA A 578 27.23 -33.52 -7.68
N GLY A 579 27.86 -34.68 -7.88
CA GLY A 579 27.48 -35.64 -8.94
C GLY A 579 28.11 -35.38 -10.31
N HIS A 580 28.91 -34.31 -10.45
CA HIS A 580 29.62 -33.96 -11.69
C HIS A 580 31.12 -34.28 -11.60
N PHE A 581 31.69 -34.74 -12.71
CA PHE A 581 33.12 -35.02 -12.86
C PHE A 581 33.85 -33.84 -13.48
N TYR A 582 34.98 -33.46 -12.88
CA TYR A 582 35.85 -32.39 -13.32
C TYR A 582 37.26 -32.94 -13.54
N GLY A 583 37.84 -32.73 -14.72
CA GLY A 583 39.19 -33.21 -15.02
C GLY A 583 40.26 -32.59 -14.13
N ALA A 584 41.33 -33.34 -13.85
CA ALA A 584 42.51 -32.84 -13.15
C ALA A 584 43.03 -31.53 -13.79
N GLY A 585 43.19 -30.46 -13.00
CA GLY A 585 43.61 -29.12 -13.44
C GLY A 585 42.48 -28.18 -13.90
N SER A 586 41.24 -28.68 -14.05
CA SER A 586 40.11 -27.84 -14.46
C SER A 586 39.67 -26.89 -13.36
N SER A 587 39.18 -25.71 -13.75
CA SER A 587 38.62 -24.69 -12.86
C SER A 587 37.21 -24.31 -13.31
N TRP A 588 36.28 -24.13 -12.37
CA TRP A 588 34.89 -23.83 -12.64
C TRP A 588 34.24 -22.98 -11.54
N HIS A 589 33.11 -22.35 -11.86
CA HIS A 589 32.23 -21.75 -10.86
C HIS A 589 31.25 -22.81 -10.34
N PRO A 590 31.07 -22.97 -9.01
CA PRO A 590 30.14 -23.95 -8.47
C PRO A 590 28.69 -23.53 -8.73
N TYR A 591 27.84 -24.52 -9.03
CA TYR A 591 26.40 -24.32 -9.22
C TYR A 591 25.66 -24.54 -7.90
N LEU A 592 24.91 -23.53 -7.45
CA LEU A 592 24.20 -23.53 -6.17
C LEU A 592 22.71 -23.28 -6.39
N PRO A 593 21.89 -24.32 -6.61
CA PRO A 593 20.44 -24.16 -6.69
C PRO A 593 19.83 -23.62 -5.39
N PRO A 594 18.76 -22.80 -5.46
CA PRO A 594 18.11 -22.27 -6.66
C PRO A 594 18.81 -21.03 -7.26
N ASN A 595 19.91 -20.58 -6.67
CA ASN A 595 20.56 -19.29 -6.97
C ASN A 595 21.39 -19.29 -8.27
N GLY A 596 21.86 -20.44 -8.74
CA GLY A 596 22.65 -20.58 -9.98
C GLY A 596 24.16 -20.60 -9.72
N PHE A 597 24.99 -20.21 -10.70
CA PHE A 597 26.45 -20.20 -10.56
C PHE A 597 26.95 -19.10 -9.61
N ASP A 598 27.81 -19.44 -8.65
CA ASP A 598 28.53 -18.47 -7.83
C ASP A 598 29.78 -17.95 -8.57
N THR A 599 29.65 -16.79 -9.19
CA THR A 599 30.71 -16.13 -9.96
C THR A 599 31.80 -15.51 -9.09
N CYS A 600 31.62 -15.49 -7.76
CA CYS A 600 32.63 -15.03 -6.82
C CYS A 600 33.56 -16.15 -6.32
N THR A 601 33.24 -17.41 -6.60
CA THR A 601 34.03 -18.55 -6.13
C THR A 601 34.50 -19.36 -7.33
N ILE A 602 35.80 -19.65 -7.40
CA ILE A 602 36.40 -20.54 -8.39
C ILE A 602 36.84 -21.80 -7.66
N CYS A 603 36.33 -22.94 -8.11
CA CYS A 603 36.76 -24.27 -7.67
C CYS A 603 37.75 -24.82 -8.68
N THR A 604 38.87 -25.37 -8.22
CA THR A 604 39.91 -25.97 -9.07
C THR A 604 40.19 -27.38 -8.61
N CYS A 605 40.17 -28.34 -9.53
CA CYS A 605 40.57 -29.72 -9.24
C CYS A 605 42.10 -29.79 -9.29
N ASN A 606 42.76 -29.99 -8.14
CA ASN A 606 44.21 -30.04 -8.09
C ASN A 606 44.72 -31.25 -8.90
N ALA A 607 45.58 -31.02 -9.89
CA ALA A 607 46.03 -32.07 -10.79
C ALA A 607 46.85 -33.18 -10.10
N ASN A 608 47.49 -32.87 -8.98
CA ASN A 608 48.36 -33.78 -8.24
C ASN A 608 47.61 -34.50 -7.12
N THR A 609 46.87 -33.77 -6.28
CA THR A 609 46.16 -34.33 -5.12
C THR A 609 44.78 -34.86 -5.44
N LEU A 610 44.19 -34.48 -6.58
CA LEU A 610 42.80 -34.80 -6.97
C LEU A 610 41.75 -34.32 -5.95
N GLU A 611 42.10 -33.29 -5.18
CA GLU A 611 41.18 -32.60 -4.27
C GLU A 611 40.69 -31.28 -4.88
N VAL A 612 39.46 -30.90 -4.55
CA VAL A 612 38.87 -29.63 -4.98
C VAL A 612 39.33 -28.51 -4.05
N GLN A 613 40.02 -27.52 -4.61
CA GLN A 613 40.42 -26.30 -3.91
C GLN A 613 39.45 -25.17 -4.26
N TYR A 614 39.02 -24.39 -3.27
CA TYR A 614 38.11 -23.26 -3.46
C TYR A 614 38.83 -21.93 -3.22
N GLN A 615 38.70 -21.00 -4.17
CA GLN A 615 39.21 -19.64 -4.04
C GLN A 615 38.07 -18.64 -4.24
N ARG A 616 37.86 -17.76 -3.26
CA ARG A 616 36.87 -16.69 -3.35
C ARG A 616 37.54 -15.39 -3.78
N THR A 617 37.04 -14.77 -4.84
CA THR A 617 37.51 -13.48 -5.34
C THR A 617 37.24 -12.39 -4.31
N GLN A 618 38.30 -11.68 -3.88
CA GLN A 618 38.16 -10.45 -3.10
C GLN A 618 38.04 -9.26 -4.05
N CYS A 619 36.99 -8.46 -3.89
CA CYS A 619 36.77 -7.31 -4.75
C CYS A 619 37.73 -6.17 -4.41
N PRO A 620 38.27 -5.46 -5.41
CA PRO A 620 39.06 -4.25 -5.17
C PRO A 620 38.24 -3.21 -4.38
N PRO A 621 38.89 -2.40 -3.52
CA PRO A 621 38.23 -1.29 -2.86
C PRO A 621 37.73 -0.28 -3.90
N LEU A 622 36.54 0.28 -3.67
CA LEU A 622 35.87 1.21 -4.59
C LEU A 622 36.25 2.65 -4.24
N ASP A 623 36.69 3.42 -5.24
CA ASP A 623 37.03 4.85 -5.11
C ASP A 623 35.81 5.79 -5.22
N CYS A 624 34.59 5.22 -5.16
CA CYS A 624 33.32 5.94 -5.19
C CYS A 624 32.40 5.42 -4.09
N ASN A 625 31.34 6.19 -3.79
CA ASN A 625 30.33 5.77 -2.83
C ASN A 625 29.71 4.41 -3.23
N GLU A 626 29.56 3.49 -2.28
CA GLU A 626 28.93 2.17 -2.49
C GLU A 626 27.51 2.22 -3.08
N GLN A 627 26.81 3.34 -2.88
CA GLN A 627 25.47 3.61 -3.42
C GLN A 627 25.47 3.99 -4.90
N THR A 628 26.59 4.50 -5.44
CA THR A 628 26.75 4.85 -6.87
C THR A 628 27.52 3.79 -7.66
N ALA A 629 28.19 2.88 -6.96
CA ALA A 629 28.85 1.72 -7.56
C ALA A 629 27.82 0.67 -8.05
N PHE A 630 27.95 0.24 -9.30
CA PHE A 630 27.03 -0.71 -9.93
C PHE A 630 27.76 -1.97 -10.37
N ARG A 631 27.05 -3.09 -10.51
CA ARG A 631 27.61 -4.27 -11.16
C ARG A 631 27.40 -4.15 -12.67
N PRO A 632 28.46 -4.29 -13.50
CA PRO A 632 28.31 -4.21 -14.96
C PRO A 632 27.37 -5.28 -15.53
N ASP A 633 27.29 -6.45 -14.88
CA ASP A 633 26.37 -7.54 -15.18
C ASP A 633 25.71 -8.02 -13.88
N LYS A 634 24.44 -8.45 -13.93
CA LYS A 634 23.73 -9.11 -12.81
C LYS A 634 24.50 -10.31 -12.26
N LYS A 635 25.33 -10.96 -13.07
CA LYS A 635 26.20 -12.09 -12.69
C LYS A 635 27.64 -11.68 -12.32
N ALA A 636 28.01 -10.41 -12.32
CA ALA A 636 29.36 -9.99 -11.95
C ALA A 636 29.61 -10.15 -10.44
N CYS A 637 30.80 -10.61 -10.04
CA CYS A 637 31.14 -10.72 -8.63
C CYS A 637 31.27 -9.32 -7.96
N CYS A 638 32.01 -8.41 -8.60
CA CYS A 638 32.39 -7.11 -8.04
C CYS A 638 31.63 -5.93 -8.67
N LYS A 639 31.37 -4.89 -7.86
CA LYS A 639 30.84 -3.60 -8.31
C LYS A 639 31.96 -2.76 -8.95
N GLN A 640 31.59 -1.78 -9.77
CA GLN A 640 32.47 -0.82 -10.43
C GLN A 640 31.88 0.60 -10.32
N CYS A 641 32.76 1.61 -10.34
CA CYS A 641 32.36 3.02 -10.31
C CYS A 641 31.96 3.52 -11.72
N PRO A 642 30.96 4.40 -11.85
CA PRO A 642 30.61 5.04 -13.13
C PRO A 642 31.79 5.83 -13.70
N ALA A 643 32.06 5.68 -15.00
CA ALA A 643 33.08 6.46 -15.69
C ALA A 643 32.62 7.93 -15.80
N VAL A 644 33.41 8.86 -15.28
CA VAL A 644 33.15 10.30 -15.36
C VAL A 644 33.61 10.80 -16.72
N THR A 645 32.69 11.07 -17.64
CA THR A 645 32.97 11.89 -18.83
C THR A 645 32.65 13.37 -18.50
N PRO A 646 33.61 14.30 -18.65
CA PRO A 646 33.33 15.73 -18.45
C PRO A 646 32.44 16.30 -19.56
N PRO A 647 31.70 17.40 -19.29
CA PRO A 647 30.72 17.96 -20.20
C PRO A 647 31.36 18.93 -21.20
N ASP A 648 31.17 18.70 -22.51
CA ASP A 648 31.46 19.70 -23.54
C ASP A 648 30.19 20.45 -23.95
N THR A 649 30.18 21.73 -23.61
CA THR A 649 29.38 22.80 -24.22
C THR A 649 29.90 23.12 -25.61
N GLU A 650 29.08 22.94 -26.66
CA GLU A 650 28.99 23.92 -27.75
C GLU A 650 27.57 23.95 -28.33
N LEU A 651 27.05 25.17 -28.44
CA LEU A 651 25.73 25.54 -28.93
C LEU A 651 25.82 26.00 -30.40
N LEU A 652 24.85 25.56 -31.19
CA LEU A 652 24.22 26.23 -32.34
C LEU A 652 25.02 26.34 -33.66
N ARG A 653 24.56 25.57 -34.67
CA ARG A 653 24.02 26.20 -35.89
C ARG A 653 23.12 25.30 -36.76
N ASP A 654 22.05 25.95 -37.20
CA ASP A 654 21.19 25.77 -38.38
C ASP A 654 20.25 24.56 -38.51
N GLN A 655 18.95 24.90 -38.48
CA GLN A 655 17.85 24.06 -38.97
C GLN A 655 17.96 23.88 -40.51
N PRO A 656 17.35 22.82 -41.07
CA PRO A 656 15.92 22.93 -41.37
C PRO A 656 15.10 21.82 -40.72
N ALA A 657 13.88 22.20 -40.36
CA ALA A 657 12.77 21.28 -40.16
C ALA A 657 12.67 20.30 -41.35
N ASN A 658 12.89 19.02 -41.08
CA ASN A 658 12.20 17.88 -41.70
C ASN A 658 12.80 16.57 -41.17
N THR A 659 12.20 16.02 -40.13
CA THR A 659 12.00 14.58 -40.06
C THR A 659 10.79 14.32 -39.18
N SER A 660 9.70 13.98 -39.87
CA SER A 660 8.55 13.29 -39.32
C SER A 660 8.96 12.29 -38.23
N LEU A 661 8.39 12.42 -37.03
CA LEU A 661 8.23 11.28 -36.13
C LEU A 661 7.39 10.24 -36.86
N ALA A 662 8.05 9.31 -37.54
CA ALA A 662 7.41 8.11 -38.02
C ALA A 662 7.08 7.28 -36.78
N HIS A 663 5.83 7.35 -36.31
CA HIS A 663 5.28 6.29 -35.49
C HIS A 663 5.36 5.01 -36.33
N LYS A 664 6.34 4.13 -36.03
CA LYS A 664 6.41 2.80 -36.64
C LYS A 664 5.08 2.11 -36.38
N SER A 665 4.48 1.55 -37.42
CA SER A 665 3.20 0.87 -37.26
C SER A 665 3.39 -0.37 -36.38
N PRO A 666 2.34 -0.83 -35.67
CA PRO A 666 2.39 -2.09 -34.94
C PRO A 666 2.88 -3.27 -35.79
N GLU A 667 2.59 -3.27 -37.09
CA GLU A 667 3.08 -4.29 -38.02
C GLU A 667 4.60 -4.19 -38.25
N ASP A 668 5.15 -2.99 -38.42
CA ASP A 668 6.58 -2.77 -38.64
C ASP A 668 7.41 -3.19 -37.42
N ILE A 669 6.92 -2.88 -36.21
CA ILE A 669 7.59 -3.27 -34.95
C ILE A 669 7.71 -4.79 -34.87
N LEU A 670 6.67 -5.54 -35.27
CA LEU A 670 6.68 -7.00 -35.26
C LEU A 670 7.55 -7.58 -36.39
N ALA A 671 7.56 -6.95 -37.57
CA ALA A 671 8.40 -7.34 -38.70
C ALA A 671 9.90 -7.16 -38.41
N GLU A 672 10.27 -6.16 -37.60
CA GLU A 672 11.63 -5.92 -37.11
C GLU A 672 12.02 -6.79 -35.89
N GLY A 673 11.21 -7.82 -35.56
CA GLY A 673 11.49 -8.74 -34.45
C GLY A 673 11.01 -8.25 -33.08
N GLY A 674 10.06 -7.31 -33.06
CA GLY A 674 9.39 -6.86 -31.84
C GLY A 674 8.41 -7.90 -31.29
N CYS A 675 8.03 -7.70 -30.03
CA CYS A 675 7.23 -8.64 -29.26
C CYS A 675 5.82 -8.10 -29.08
N LYS A 676 4.85 -8.97 -29.32
CA LYS A 676 3.46 -8.71 -28.99
C LYS A 676 3.21 -9.12 -27.55
N TYR A 677 2.65 -8.23 -26.75
CA TYR A 677 2.19 -8.52 -25.41
C TYR A 677 0.66 -8.31 -25.34
N PRO A 678 -0.09 -9.06 -24.52
CA PRO A 678 -1.55 -9.08 -24.60
C PRO A 678 -2.20 -7.82 -24.05
N VAL A 679 -1.52 -7.11 -23.14
CA VAL A 679 -2.02 -5.91 -22.46
C VAL A 679 -0.98 -4.81 -22.57
N GLY A 680 -0.95 -4.13 -23.73
CA GLY A 680 0.05 -3.12 -24.09
C GLY A 680 1.05 -3.63 -25.15
N GLY A 681 1.69 -2.71 -25.87
CA GLY A 681 2.57 -3.02 -27.00
C GLY A 681 1.86 -2.98 -28.36
N PRO A 682 2.54 -3.30 -29.47
CA PRO A 682 3.80 -4.06 -29.57
C PRO A 682 5.05 -3.31 -29.09
N TYR A 683 6.03 -4.08 -28.62
CA TYR A 683 7.29 -3.57 -28.06
C TYR A 683 8.44 -3.90 -29.00
N GLU A 684 9.31 -2.93 -29.27
CA GLU A 684 10.51 -3.12 -30.09
C GLU A 684 11.48 -4.14 -29.47
N ASN A 685 12.25 -4.81 -30.32
CA ASN A 685 13.25 -5.77 -29.88
C ASN A 685 14.25 -5.12 -28.90
N GLY A 686 14.53 -5.79 -27.79
CA GLY A 686 15.40 -5.30 -26.72
C GLY A 686 14.74 -4.37 -25.71
N LYS A 687 13.52 -3.85 -25.98
CA LYS A 687 12.78 -2.96 -25.08
C LYS A 687 12.39 -3.68 -23.80
N GLU A 688 12.61 -3.02 -22.66
CA GLU A 688 12.21 -3.50 -21.35
C GLU A 688 10.97 -2.74 -20.87
N TRP A 689 10.03 -3.44 -20.24
CA TRP A 689 8.81 -2.85 -19.67
C TRP A 689 8.33 -3.63 -18.45
N HIS A 690 7.52 -2.98 -17.61
CA HIS A 690 6.75 -3.69 -16.59
C HIS A 690 5.42 -4.16 -17.20
N PRO A 691 5.07 -5.45 -17.06
CA PRO A 691 3.85 -5.98 -17.65
C PRO A 691 2.62 -5.34 -17.01
N ARG A 692 1.63 -4.99 -17.84
CA ARG A 692 0.30 -4.60 -17.36
C ARG A 692 -0.62 -5.82 -17.31
N VAL A 693 -1.45 -5.89 -16.28
CA VAL A 693 -2.48 -6.90 -16.09
C VAL A 693 -3.83 -6.19 -16.11
N PHE A 694 -4.78 -6.70 -16.90
CA PHE A 694 -6.08 -6.07 -17.20
C PHE A 694 -6.86 -5.59 -15.96
N LEU A 695 -6.70 -6.26 -14.81
CA LEU A 695 -7.40 -5.92 -13.57
C LEU A 695 -6.56 -5.10 -12.56
N HIS A 696 -5.23 -5.08 -12.68
CA HIS A 696 -4.34 -4.62 -11.60
C HIS A 696 -3.31 -3.59 -12.05
N GLY A 697 -3.33 -3.21 -13.33
CA GLY A 697 -2.38 -2.24 -13.87
C GLY A 697 -0.97 -2.82 -13.97
N GLU A 698 0.03 -2.00 -13.75
CA GLU A 698 1.43 -2.29 -14.01
C GLU A 698 2.11 -3.03 -12.83
N ILE A 699 2.74 -4.17 -13.10
CA ILE A 699 3.40 -4.99 -12.08
C ILE A 699 4.88 -4.63 -12.01
N LYS A 700 5.21 -3.69 -11.12
CA LYS A 700 6.57 -3.11 -11.02
C LYS A 700 7.65 -4.10 -10.60
N CYS A 701 7.30 -5.17 -9.89
CA CYS A 701 8.27 -6.16 -9.44
C CYS A 701 8.69 -7.16 -10.54
N VAL A 702 8.06 -7.09 -11.74
CA VAL A 702 8.39 -7.92 -12.90
C VAL A 702 8.94 -7.04 -14.03
N LYS A 703 10.07 -7.42 -14.62
CA LYS A 703 10.63 -6.74 -15.80
C LYS A 703 10.59 -7.69 -17.00
N CYS A 704 9.75 -7.36 -17.97
CA CYS A 704 9.70 -8.04 -19.27
C CYS A 704 10.73 -7.40 -20.20
N ARG A 705 11.36 -8.21 -21.05
CA ARG A 705 12.26 -7.75 -22.11
C ARG A 705 11.85 -8.43 -23.41
N CYS A 706 11.67 -7.63 -24.46
CA CYS A 706 11.42 -8.16 -25.78
C CYS A 706 12.73 -8.71 -26.34
N LYS A 707 12.69 -9.91 -26.90
CA LYS A 707 13.83 -10.60 -27.50
C LYS A 707 13.42 -11.22 -28.82
#